data_AF-A0A2V7XIS8-F1
#
_entry.id   AF-A0A2V7XIS8-F1
#
_cell.length_a   1.000
_cell.length_b   1.000
_cell.length_c   1.000
_cell.angle_alpha   90.00
_cell.angle_beta   90.00
_cell.angle_gamma   90.00
#
_symmetry.space_group_name_H-M   'P 1'
#
loop_
_entity.id
_entity.type
_entity.pdbx_description
1 polymer ?
#
loop_
_entity_poly.entity_id
_entity_poly.type
_entity_poly.pdbx_seq_one_letter_code
_entity_poly.pdbx_strand_id
1 'polypeptide(L)'
;MRGRREFLSAGAALSLVPRLAFRREEGLPAPPVADRLDQGPFGIEQDEGWYTVATTTVSSAPVRNFGLGLVGYTWEENGPALAVRRGAARLEDAVERLAALPFVDVLYIRCDWRDVQSRPGRLDLAPVWAATLDAARRHGLGVGFRVQLSNPEFEPGRLALPDFLQPGVPLVTLRRRGDRPGPKRIEPRYDHPEFQRAFGELVDLLAAELDGSSLVEFADLMMYGFWGEGHTSDWESPFPDRALAERTFVDMTRRQMAAWKRVPLVVNTQPDISATGNAAVLDLAMRGGCWLRSDSIVLDEPIQIDQLSSRPPWLAVVMEDGYHRHYRTDDPRFSVDAAGVSVTARLSRAAVLGLAAQARRRDRAGGGLRQRRRGGRARRAARVRGDSGRRGARRRRAGCGTSGRRTAAARILPSSARAGGPGGAAARRDRDQGRAPARALGLRPAARRRRRARGAPAGRERSQMAQGHLMASRAMHAGVMALALAGTTVAAQEVPTPDMLTVLETVEPGPRITPYLRYQLDRAWRQDDQRRAAFEKVDTEADLLALRAQIRARVLDIIGGLPETRTPLDARVTGTIAMDGYRIEKVVFESLPGLHVTALLYVPEEPSGPKPAVLVPCGHAPDGKAFKNYQELAGQLARRGYVVICWDPVGQGERSQFWDAARGRSRYNLVCGEHAVLGNLACIAGTTLDRYMVWDGMRALDYLLTRPDVDARRIAVTGTSGGGFQSLYLGALDERIGVVAPSCFVTSLPMRMANRIFEDPDSDPEQDPYRLVSAGVDHAGLMLLVYPRPIILLAATRDFFPIEGTRKTFREVAALFRVGGHGDRIAMAEGVHGHMYSPENRRAAFAFMDRVNGLPPRDTLDAVKILDAAALRVTPTGQVRVDLPGRSLPEVIREQWRGLPRSSAPPSDLYHGEG
;
A
#
# COMPACT_ATOMS: atom_id res chain seq x y z
N MET A 1 51.04 -25.34 -29.29
CA MET A 1 50.85 -26.19 -28.09
C MET A 1 49.41 -25.96 -27.64
N ARG A 2 48.49 -26.93 -27.75
CA ARG A 2 48.26 -28.11 -26.87
C ARG A 2 47.86 -27.73 -25.44
N GLY A 3 46.77 -28.33 -24.92
CA GLY A 3 46.57 -28.52 -23.47
C GLY A 3 45.40 -27.78 -22.77
N ARG A 4 44.13 -28.10 -23.11
CA ARG A 4 42.98 -27.98 -22.16
C ARG A 4 42.10 -29.25 -22.18
N ARG A 5 42.77 -30.34 -21.80
CA ARG A 5 42.35 -31.65 -21.27
C ARG A 5 43.59 -32.13 -20.48
N GLU A 6 43.54 -32.92 -19.41
CA GLU A 6 42.45 -33.53 -18.65
C GLU A 6 42.18 -32.74 -17.31
N PHE A 7 41.44 -33.15 -16.26
CA PHE A 7 40.87 -34.45 -15.86
C PHE A 7 39.49 -34.34 -15.16
N LEU A 8 38.62 -35.31 -15.46
CA LEU A 8 37.49 -35.75 -14.64
C LEU A 8 37.77 -37.21 -14.24
N SER A 9 38.30 -37.44 -13.04
CA SER A 9 38.41 -38.79 -12.43
C SER A 9 38.85 -38.70 -10.96
N ALA A 10 38.31 -39.57 -10.11
CA ALA A 10 38.62 -39.72 -8.68
C ALA A 10 38.39 -38.43 -7.82
N GLY A 11 37.44 -38.36 -6.89
CA GLY A 11 36.56 -39.41 -6.36
C GLY A 11 37.23 -40.22 -5.24
N ALA A 12 36.61 -40.21 -4.05
CA ALA A 12 37.00 -40.92 -2.83
C ALA A 12 38.37 -40.54 -2.21
N ALA A 13 38.38 -39.45 -1.42
CA ALA A 13 39.32 -39.26 -0.33
C ALA A 13 38.55 -38.83 0.94
N LEU A 14 38.79 -39.57 2.02
CA LEU A 14 38.16 -39.56 3.34
C LEU A 14 37.83 -38.14 3.89
N SER A 15 36.66 -37.88 4.48
CA SER A 15 36.12 -38.52 5.69
C SER A 15 37.05 -38.47 6.92
N LEU A 16 37.69 -37.32 7.15
CA LEU A 16 38.44 -37.03 8.39
C LEU A 16 37.79 -35.89 9.19
N VAL A 17 37.02 -36.32 10.19
CA VAL A 17 36.43 -35.54 11.30
C VAL A 17 37.57 -35.13 12.25
N PRO A 18 37.61 -33.87 12.76
CA PRO A 18 36.90 -33.62 14.02
C PRO A 18 36.11 -32.31 14.13
N ARG A 19 35.04 -32.43 14.93
CA ARG A 19 34.32 -31.34 15.59
C ARG A 19 35.30 -30.35 16.22
N LEU A 20 35.14 -29.05 15.95
CA LEU A 20 35.70 -27.97 16.77
C LEU A 20 34.56 -27.08 17.28
N ALA A 21 34.68 -26.66 18.54
CA ALA A 21 33.54 -26.22 19.33
C ALA A 21 33.05 -24.81 18.96
N PHE A 22 31.72 -24.65 18.82
CA PHE A 22 31.07 -23.36 18.94
C PHE A 22 31.15 -22.87 20.40
N ARG A 23 32.17 -22.07 20.72
CA ARG A 23 32.06 -21.11 21.82
C ARG A 23 31.12 -19.98 21.39
N ARG A 24 30.23 -19.55 22.27
CA ARG A 24 29.39 -18.37 22.06
C ARG A 24 30.15 -17.12 22.50
N GLU A 25 30.85 -16.50 21.56
CA GLU A 25 31.26 -15.10 21.63
C GLU A 25 30.79 -14.39 20.35
N GLU A 26 30.94 -13.07 20.30
CA GLU A 26 30.03 -12.15 19.61
C GLU A 26 30.02 -12.23 18.06
N GLY A 27 28.82 -12.09 17.48
CA GLY A 27 28.56 -11.51 16.15
C GLY A 27 29.34 -12.04 14.93
N LEU A 28 28.81 -13.06 14.26
CA LEU A 28 29.19 -13.42 12.88
C LEU A 28 27.97 -13.52 11.95
N PRO A 29 28.13 -13.30 10.63
CA PRO A 29 27.01 -13.16 9.70
C PRO A 29 26.33 -14.50 9.35
N ALA A 30 25.11 -14.40 8.83
CA ALA A 30 24.33 -15.53 8.34
C ALA A 30 25.05 -16.27 7.19
N PRO A 31 24.83 -17.60 7.02
CA PRO A 31 25.44 -18.37 5.95
C PRO A 31 25.02 -17.86 4.56
N PRO A 32 25.92 -17.83 3.57
CA PRO A 32 25.60 -17.40 2.21
C PRO A 32 24.69 -18.42 1.52
N VAL A 33 23.41 -18.07 1.37
CA VAL A 33 22.42 -18.88 0.64
C VAL A 33 22.61 -18.65 -0.87
N ALA A 34 23.29 -19.58 -1.54
CA ALA A 34 23.65 -19.44 -2.95
C ALA A 34 22.44 -19.54 -3.92
N ASP A 35 21.44 -20.35 -3.57
CA ASP A 35 20.24 -20.61 -4.39
C ASP A 35 18.97 -20.10 -3.68
N ARG A 36 18.87 -18.77 -3.51
CA ARG A 36 17.64 -18.15 -3.00
C ARG A 36 16.82 -17.56 -4.14
N LEU A 37 15.52 -17.89 -4.18
CA LEU A 37 14.54 -17.18 -4.98
C LEU A 37 14.35 -15.77 -4.40
N ASP A 38 14.45 -14.75 -5.24
CA ASP A 38 14.24 -13.36 -4.84
C ASP A 38 12.79 -13.15 -4.39
N GLN A 39 12.59 -13.04 -3.08
CA GLN A 39 11.35 -12.59 -2.43
C GLN A 39 11.57 -11.21 -1.82
N GLY A 40 12.06 -10.29 -2.66
CA GLY A 40 12.00 -8.85 -2.39
C GLY A 40 10.56 -8.32 -2.44
N PRO A 41 10.35 -7.02 -2.19
CA PRO A 41 9.02 -6.43 -2.11
C PRO A 41 8.34 -6.40 -3.50
N PHE A 42 7.50 -7.39 -3.77
CA PHE A 42 6.61 -7.37 -4.93
C PHE A 42 5.57 -6.26 -4.72
N GLY A 43 5.65 -5.19 -5.53
CA GLY A 43 4.59 -4.20 -5.60
C GLY A 43 3.29 -4.86 -6.10
N ILE A 44 2.15 -4.50 -5.49
CA ILE A 44 0.76 -4.97 -5.70
C ILE A 44 0.23 -4.81 -7.16
N GLU A 45 1.12 -4.43 -8.07
CA GLU A 45 0.87 -3.62 -9.26
C GLU A 45 1.38 -4.32 -10.54
N GLN A 46 1.86 -5.56 -10.44
CA GLN A 46 2.49 -6.29 -11.54
C GLN A 46 1.64 -7.44 -12.11
N ASP A 47 0.58 -7.91 -11.43
CA ASP A 47 -0.07 -9.20 -11.76
C ASP A 47 -1.60 -9.31 -11.51
N GLU A 48 -2.32 -8.21 -11.26
CA GLU A 48 -3.73 -8.25 -10.79
C GLU A 48 -3.92 -8.98 -9.44
N GLY A 49 -3.00 -8.79 -8.48
CA GLY A 49 -2.80 -9.50 -7.20
C GLY A 49 -3.98 -9.77 -6.23
N TRP A 50 -5.23 -9.52 -6.60
CA TRP A 50 -6.40 -10.23 -6.03
C TRP A 50 -6.58 -11.65 -6.62
N TYR A 51 -5.79 -12.04 -7.63
CA TYR A 51 -5.92 -13.33 -8.34
C TYR A 51 -4.70 -14.27 -8.23
N THR A 52 -3.61 -13.84 -7.58
CA THR A 52 -2.36 -14.64 -7.48
C THR A 52 -2.04 -15.04 -6.03
N VAL A 53 -2.77 -16.03 -5.50
CA VAL A 53 -2.40 -16.70 -4.23
C VAL A 53 -1.33 -17.77 -4.52
N ALA A 54 -0.19 -17.29 -5.06
CA ALA A 54 0.88 -18.04 -5.71
C ALA A 54 0.48 -18.85 -6.97
N THR A 55 1.42 -18.98 -7.91
CA THR A 55 1.31 -19.87 -9.07
C THR A 55 2.58 -20.70 -9.22
N THR A 56 2.50 -22.01 -8.97
CA THR A 56 3.58 -22.94 -9.33
C THR A 56 3.56 -23.20 -10.83
N THR A 57 4.68 -22.94 -11.53
CA THR A 57 4.91 -23.54 -12.85
C THR A 57 4.77 -25.06 -12.76
N VAL A 58 4.19 -25.71 -13.77
CA VAL A 58 3.98 -27.17 -13.73
C VAL A 58 5.31 -27.89 -13.92
N SER A 59 5.96 -28.25 -12.81
CA SER A 59 7.03 -29.25 -12.81
C SER A 59 6.48 -30.61 -13.23
N SER A 60 7.30 -31.38 -13.96
CA SER A 60 7.05 -32.77 -14.35
C SER A 60 7.44 -33.79 -13.28
N ALA A 61 8.05 -33.35 -12.18
CA ALA A 61 8.42 -34.17 -11.02
C ALA A 61 8.20 -33.37 -9.71
N PRO A 62 8.04 -34.04 -8.55
CA PRO A 62 8.11 -33.37 -7.26
C PRO A 62 9.47 -32.68 -7.09
N VAL A 63 9.46 -31.43 -6.62
CA VAL A 63 10.67 -30.64 -6.37
C VAL A 63 10.75 -30.37 -4.88
N ARG A 64 11.77 -30.93 -4.23
CA ARG A 64 12.10 -30.62 -2.84
C ARG A 64 12.56 -29.16 -2.78
N ASN A 65 11.79 -28.28 -2.16
CA ASN A 65 11.89 -26.83 -2.40
C ASN A 65 12.14 -26.02 -1.12
N PHE A 66 12.99 -25.00 -1.22
CA PHE A 66 13.29 -24.07 -0.13
C PHE A 66 12.06 -23.21 0.21
N GLY A 67 11.28 -23.66 1.20
CA GLY A 67 10.14 -22.92 1.77
C GLY A 67 8.77 -23.17 1.14
N LEU A 68 8.60 -24.25 0.36
CA LEU A 68 7.29 -24.64 -0.22
C LEU A 68 7.02 -26.17 -0.16
N GLY A 69 7.64 -26.88 0.78
CA GLY A 69 7.32 -28.28 1.09
C GLY A 69 6.03 -28.41 1.92
N LEU A 70 5.34 -29.57 1.85
CA LEU A 70 4.14 -29.80 2.64
C LEU A 70 4.45 -30.44 4.00
N VAL A 71 3.69 -30.01 5.02
CA VAL A 71 3.79 -30.49 6.40
C VAL A 71 2.84 -31.68 6.60
N GLY A 72 3.38 -32.84 6.94
CA GLY A 72 2.63 -34.07 7.21
C GLY A 72 2.21 -34.17 8.68
N TYR A 73 0.96 -33.84 9.00
CA TYR A 73 0.41 -33.96 10.37
C TYR A 73 0.25 -35.43 10.74
N THR A 74 1.21 -35.96 11.51
CA THR A 74 1.19 -37.32 12.08
C THR A 74 0.18 -37.45 13.22
N TRP A 75 -0.07 -36.34 13.91
CA TRP A 75 -1.07 -36.15 14.95
C TRP A 75 -1.54 -34.68 14.85
N GLU A 76 -2.84 -34.48 14.73
CA GLU A 76 -3.51 -33.16 14.70
C GLU A 76 -4.28 -32.94 16.02
N GLU A 77 -4.89 -31.76 16.21
CA GLU A 77 -5.60 -31.36 17.42
C GLU A 77 -6.60 -32.41 17.98
N ASN A 78 -7.15 -33.28 17.13
CA ASN A 78 -8.06 -34.38 17.47
C ASN A 78 -7.39 -35.76 17.63
N GLY A 79 -6.06 -35.90 17.49
CA GLY A 79 -5.32 -37.17 17.58
C GLY A 79 -4.62 -37.63 16.28
N PRO A 80 -4.14 -38.89 16.22
CA PRO A 80 -3.53 -39.46 15.00
C PRO A 80 -4.56 -39.67 13.89
N ALA A 81 -4.15 -40.02 12.66
CA ALA A 81 -5.07 -40.14 11.51
C ALA A 81 -6.36 -40.96 11.79
N LEU A 82 -7.49 -40.54 11.20
CA LEU A 82 -8.83 -41.13 11.46
C LEU A 82 -8.93 -42.66 11.28
N ALA A 83 -8.11 -43.25 10.41
CA ALA A 83 -8.03 -44.71 10.26
C ALA A 83 -7.48 -45.39 11.54
N VAL A 84 -6.49 -44.78 12.19
CA VAL A 84 -5.89 -45.25 13.46
C VAL A 84 -6.90 -45.11 14.60
N ARG A 85 -7.59 -43.96 14.72
CA ARG A 85 -8.66 -43.75 15.73
C ARG A 85 -9.82 -44.75 15.61
N ARG A 86 -10.01 -45.36 14.43
CA ARG A 86 -11.04 -46.36 14.14
C ARG A 86 -10.52 -47.80 14.17
N GLY A 87 -9.25 -48.03 14.54
CA GLY A 87 -8.62 -49.36 14.54
C GLY A 87 -8.40 -49.98 13.14
N ALA A 88 -8.58 -49.21 12.07
CA ALA A 88 -8.45 -49.67 10.68
C ALA A 88 -7.01 -49.59 10.13
N ALA A 89 -6.09 -48.99 10.88
CA ALA A 89 -4.65 -48.96 10.60
C ALA A 89 -3.87 -48.86 11.93
N ARG A 90 -2.62 -49.34 11.96
CA ARG A 90 -1.71 -49.06 13.08
C ARG A 90 -1.16 -47.64 12.96
N LEU A 91 -0.69 -47.08 14.07
CA LEU A 91 -0.12 -45.73 14.12
C LEU A 91 1.14 -45.62 13.25
N GLU A 92 2.02 -46.61 13.38
CA GLU A 92 3.29 -46.70 12.68
C GLU A 92 3.07 -46.83 11.17
N ASP A 93 2.09 -47.65 10.74
CA ASP A 93 1.73 -47.79 9.33
C ASP A 93 1.17 -46.49 8.74
N ALA A 94 0.42 -45.71 9.52
CA ALA A 94 -0.14 -44.44 9.08
C ALA A 94 0.93 -43.34 8.96
N VAL A 95 1.86 -43.27 9.92
CA VAL A 95 2.99 -42.34 9.91
C VAL A 95 3.99 -42.68 8.81
N GLU A 96 4.32 -43.96 8.61
CA GLU A 96 5.22 -44.40 7.53
C GLU A 96 4.64 -44.11 6.14
N ARG A 97 3.32 -44.32 5.94
CA ARG A 97 2.62 -43.96 4.69
C ARG A 97 2.61 -42.44 4.44
N LEU A 98 2.63 -41.62 5.49
CA LEU A 98 2.65 -40.16 5.38
C LEU A 98 4.07 -39.66 5.05
N ALA A 99 5.09 -40.22 5.70
CA ALA A 99 6.50 -39.93 5.44
C ALA A 99 6.97 -40.37 4.05
N ALA A 100 6.41 -41.46 3.51
CA ALA A 100 6.70 -41.95 2.16
C ALA A 100 6.02 -41.15 1.02
N LEU A 101 5.27 -40.08 1.31
CA LEU A 101 4.66 -39.24 0.27
C LEU A 101 5.73 -38.30 -0.33
N PRO A 102 5.92 -38.29 -1.66
CA PRO A 102 7.04 -37.59 -2.32
C PRO A 102 6.89 -36.05 -2.38
N PHE A 103 6.05 -35.48 -1.51
CA PHE A 103 5.77 -34.05 -1.36
C PHE A 103 5.71 -33.61 0.11
N VAL A 104 5.91 -34.53 1.06
CA VAL A 104 6.01 -34.22 2.49
C VAL A 104 7.48 -34.00 2.81
N ASP A 105 7.81 -32.81 3.30
CA ASP A 105 9.19 -32.41 3.64
C ASP A 105 9.46 -32.43 5.16
N VAL A 106 8.41 -32.14 5.94
CA VAL A 106 8.44 -32.08 7.41
C VAL A 106 7.27 -32.88 7.96
N LEU A 107 7.53 -33.75 8.94
CA LEU A 107 6.47 -34.38 9.74
C LEU A 107 6.13 -33.50 10.94
N TYR A 108 4.86 -33.46 11.34
CA TYR A 108 4.41 -32.57 12.42
C TYR A 108 3.54 -33.28 13.44
N ILE A 109 3.73 -32.92 14.71
CA ILE A 109 3.00 -33.43 15.88
C ILE A 109 2.34 -32.25 16.59
N ARG A 110 1.01 -32.22 16.64
CA ARG A 110 0.23 -31.25 17.43
C ARG A 110 -0.49 -32.01 18.54
N CYS A 111 -0.03 -31.94 19.79
CA CYS A 111 -0.56 -32.78 20.86
C CYS A 111 -0.74 -32.02 22.19
N ASP A 112 -1.52 -32.57 23.12
CA ASP A 112 -1.77 -31.93 24.41
C ASP A 112 -0.59 -32.11 25.38
N TRP A 113 -0.43 -31.21 26.37
CA TRP A 113 0.57 -31.37 27.44
C TRP A 113 0.44 -32.73 28.16
N ARG A 114 -0.79 -33.22 28.42
CA ARG A 114 -1.03 -34.58 28.95
C ARG A 114 -0.46 -35.72 28.09
N ASP A 115 -0.25 -35.51 26.80
CA ASP A 115 0.28 -36.52 25.86
C ASP A 115 1.82 -36.46 25.74
N VAL A 116 2.48 -35.56 26.48
CA VAL A 116 3.94 -35.49 26.63
C VAL A 116 4.45 -35.64 28.06
N GLN A 117 3.60 -35.39 29.07
CA GLN A 117 3.97 -35.47 30.49
C GLN A 117 2.84 -36.08 31.34
N SER A 118 3.07 -37.29 31.87
CA SER A 118 2.11 -37.98 32.76
C SER A 118 2.36 -37.73 34.26
N ARG A 119 3.55 -37.24 34.62
CA ARG A 119 4.01 -37.06 36.01
C ARG A 119 5.03 -35.91 36.13
N PRO A 120 5.26 -35.36 37.33
CA PRO A 120 6.32 -34.37 37.55
C PRO A 120 7.71 -34.90 37.19
N GLY A 121 8.60 -34.01 36.74
CA GLY A 121 10.03 -34.26 36.56
C GLY A 121 10.43 -35.21 35.43
N ARG A 122 9.50 -35.66 34.58
CA ARG A 122 9.76 -36.63 33.51
C ARG A 122 8.80 -36.51 32.33
N LEU A 123 9.33 -36.57 31.10
CA LEU A 123 8.54 -36.78 29.89
C LEU A 123 8.03 -38.24 29.81
N ASP A 124 6.80 -38.39 29.34
CA ASP A 124 6.18 -39.66 28.95
C ASP A 124 5.51 -39.47 27.59
N LEU A 125 6.33 -39.23 26.56
CA LEU A 125 5.89 -38.91 25.20
C LEU A 125 4.98 -40.01 24.61
N ALA A 126 3.83 -39.60 24.06
CA ALA A 126 2.92 -40.50 23.38
C ALA A 126 3.60 -41.27 22.21
N PRO A 127 3.16 -42.50 21.87
CA PRO A 127 3.84 -43.37 20.89
C PRO A 127 4.10 -42.75 19.51
N VAL A 128 3.33 -41.72 19.12
CA VAL A 128 3.54 -41.00 17.85
C VAL A 128 4.89 -40.32 17.76
N TRP A 129 5.47 -39.88 18.88
CA TRP A 129 6.79 -39.23 18.90
C TRP A 129 7.88 -40.18 18.40
N ALA A 130 7.90 -41.42 18.90
CA ALA A 130 8.81 -42.47 18.44
C ALA A 130 8.55 -42.82 16.97
N ALA A 131 7.28 -43.09 16.60
CA ALA A 131 6.92 -43.44 15.22
C ALA A 131 7.33 -42.34 14.21
N THR A 132 7.16 -41.08 14.57
CA THR A 132 7.46 -39.90 13.73
C THR A 132 8.94 -39.63 13.62
N LEU A 133 9.69 -39.64 14.73
CA LEU A 133 11.15 -39.46 14.70
C LEU A 133 11.84 -40.60 13.94
N ASP A 134 11.33 -41.82 14.05
CA ASP A 134 11.88 -42.98 13.32
C ASP A 134 11.53 -42.95 11.82
N ALA A 135 10.32 -42.51 11.45
CA ALA A 135 9.95 -42.31 10.05
C ALA A 135 10.73 -41.15 9.42
N ALA A 136 10.87 -40.02 10.12
CA ALA A 136 11.68 -38.89 9.68
C ALA A 136 13.15 -39.30 9.44
N ARG A 137 13.72 -40.13 10.34
CA ARG A 137 15.07 -40.68 10.18
C ARG A 137 15.20 -41.66 9.01
N ARG A 138 14.15 -42.43 8.67
CA ARG A 138 14.13 -43.31 7.48
C ARG A 138 14.04 -42.54 6.16
N HIS A 139 13.19 -41.51 6.10
CA HIS A 139 12.88 -40.78 4.86
C HIS A 139 13.72 -39.50 4.67
N GLY A 140 14.54 -39.12 5.65
CA GLY A 140 15.40 -37.92 5.58
C GLY A 140 14.62 -36.62 5.67
N LEU A 141 13.60 -36.59 6.54
CA LEU A 141 12.68 -35.47 6.76
C LEU A 141 13.00 -34.76 8.08
N GLY A 142 12.56 -33.49 8.20
CA GLY A 142 12.50 -32.79 9.47
C GLY A 142 11.26 -33.16 10.29
N VAL A 143 11.27 -32.81 11.58
CA VAL A 143 10.12 -32.89 12.48
C VAL A 143 9.86 -31.53 13.12
N GLY A 144 8.65 -31.00 12.94
CA GLY A 144 8.13 -29.88 13.73
C GLY A 144 7.13 -30.37 14.78
N PHE A 145 6.85 -29.57 15.82
CA PHE A 145 5.77 -29.90 16.76
C PHE A 145 5.15 -28.68 17.45
N ARG A 146 3.98 -28.88 18.05
CA ARG A 146 3.36 -28.01 19.07
C ARG A 146 2.86 -28.86 20.23
N VAL A 147 3.11 -28.39 21.45
CA VAL A 147 2.43 -28.88 22.65
C VAL A 147 1.35 -27.85 23.04
N GLN A 148 0.11 -28.31 23.12
CA GLN A 148 -1.07 -27.50 23.41
C GLN A 148 -1.27 -27.38 24.93
N LEU A 149 -1.44 -26.14 25.39
CA LEU A 149 -1.80 -25.85 26.79
C LEU A 149 -3.33 -25.85 27.01
N SER A 150 -4.11 -25.76 25.93
CA SER A 150 -5.57 -25.84 25.88
C SER A 150 -6.04 -26.44 24.54
N ASN A 151 -7.18 -27.14 24.55
CA ASN A 151 -7.70 -27.89 23.40
C ASN A 151 -9.24 -27.98 23.43
N PRO A 152 -9.95 -27.13 22.68
CA PRO A 152 -11.40 -27.04 22.75
C PRO A 152 -12.14 -28.21 22.07
N GLU A 153 -11.47 -29.12 21.37
CA GLU A 153 -12.14 -30.26 20.70
C GLU A 153 -12.69 -31.29 21.70
N PHE A 154 -12.07 -31.41 22.88
CA PHE A 154 -12.46 -32.38 23.92
C PHE A 154 -12.95 -31.75 25.22
N GLU A 155 -12.94 -30.42 25.33
CA GLU A 155 -13.45 -29.71 26.50
C GLU A 155 -14.97 -29.86 26.69
N PRO A 156 -15.46 -30.00 27.93
CA PRO A 156 -14.72 -30.08 29.20
C PRO A 156 -14.32 -31.52 29.61
N GLY A 157 -14.51 -32.52 28.74
CA GLY A 157 -14.36 -33.94 29.07
C GLY A 157 -12.91 -34.45 29.13
N ARG A 158 -11.97 -33.81 28.41
CA ARG A 158 -10.53 -34.05 28.49
C ARG A 158 -9.81 -32.71 28.29
N LEU A 159 -9.19 -32.19 29.35
CA LEU A 159 -8.42 -30.95 29.33
C LEU A 159 -7.00 -31.23 28.82
N ALA A 160 -6.38 -30.30 28.09
CA ALA A 160 -4.99 -30.48 27.63
C ALA A 160 -3.98 -30.59 28.80
N LEU A 161 -4.30 -30.01 29.96
CA LEU A 161 -3.52 -30.07 31.19
C LEU A 161 -3.41 -31.52 31.75
N PRO A 162 -2.21 -32.00 32.12
CA PRO A 162 -2.01 -33.29 32.78
C PRO A 162 -2.86 -33.51 34.04
N ASP A 163 -3.27 -34.75 34.26
CA ASP A 163 -4.16 -35.12 35.38
C ASP A 163 -3.50 -34.92 36.76
N PHE A 164 -2.16 -34.94 36.85
CA PHE A 164 -1.43 -34.66 38.09
C PHE A 164 -1.41 -33.16 38.47
N LEU A 165 -1.74 -32.25 37.54
CA LEU A 165 -1.75 -30.79 37.79
C LEU A 165 -3.17 -30.26 38.06
N GLN A 166 -4.21 -30.91 37.57
CA GLN A 166 -5.60 -30.47 37.74
C GLN A 166 -6.06 -30.28 39.21
N PRO A 167 -5.58 -31.03 40.22
CA PRO A 167 -5.92 -30.77 41.62
C PRO A 167 -5.31 -29.48 42.20
N GLY A 168 -4.21 -28.98 41.61
CA GLY A 168 -3.44 -27.85 42.12
C GLY A 168 -3.50 -26.57 41.27
N VAL A 169 -3.88 -26.67 40.00
CA VAL A 169 -4.09 -25.53 39.10
C VAL A 169 -5.58 -25.18 39.04
N PRO A 170 -6.00 -23.99 39.53
CA PRO A 170 -7.39 -23.56 39.43
C PRO A 170 -7.86 -23.45 37.98
N LEU A 171 -9.10 -23.86 37.72
CA LEU A 171 -9.72 -23.86 36.39
C LEU A 171 -10.79 -22.75 36.28
N VAL A 172 -10.73 -21.97 35.21
CA VAL A 172 -11.69 -20.90 34.88
C VAL A 172 -12.68 -21.43 33.86
N THR A 173 -13.98 -21.42 34.18
CA THR A 173 -15.02 -21.63 33.16
C THR A 173 -15.19 -20.33 32.38
N LEU A 174 -14.92 -20.35 31.07
CA LEU A 174 -15.00 -19.16 30.23
C LEU A 174 -16.46 -18.81 29.91
N ARG A 175 -16.79 -17.52 29.94
CA ARG A 175 -18.04 -16.99 29.37
C ARG A 175 -17.85 -16.70 27.88
N ARG A 176 -18.90 -16.90 27.08
CA ARG A 176 -18.91 -16.53 25.65
C ARG A 176 -19.31 -15.06 25.49
N ARG A 177 -18.61 -14.30 24.65
CA ARG A 177 -18.85 -12.86 24.48
C ARG A 177 -20.24 -12.60 23.86
N GLY A 178 -20.93 -11.59 24.38
CA GLY A 178 -22.28 -11.21 23.90
C GLY A 178 -23.36 -12.25 24.18
N ASP A 179 -23.21 -13.02 25.27
CA ASP A 179 -24.21 -13.93 25.87
C ASP A 179 -24.84 -14.94 24.89
N ARG A 180 -24.09 -15.32 23.85
CA ARG A 180 -24.48 -16.35 22.88
C ARG A 180 -24.40 -17.75 23.51
N PRO A 181 -25.36 -18.66 23.25
CA PRO A 181 -25.25 -20.04 23.69
C PRO A 181 -24.04 -20.73 23.04
N GLY A 182 -23.43 -21.68 23.75
CA GLY A 182 -22.26 -22.43 23.27
C GLY A 182 -21.85 -23.55 24.24
N PRO A 183 -20.89 -24.40 23.85
CA PRO A 183 -20.32 -25.40 24.75
C PRO A 183 -19.60 -24.75 25.95
N LYS A 184 -19.54 -25.47 27.07
CA LYS A 184 -18.73 -25.06 28.23
C LYS A 184 -17.25 -25.15 27.85
N ARG A 185 -16.52 -24.04 28.00
CA ARG A 185 -15.06 -23.96 27.82
C ARG A 185 -14.38 -23.75 29.17
N ILE A 186 -13.21 -24.36 29.37
CA ILE A 186 -12.50 -24.37 30.65
C ILE A 186 -10.99 -24.28 30.42
N GLU A 187 -10.40 -23.21 30.95
CA GLU A 187 -8.97 -22.91 30.84
C GLU A 187 -8.27 -22.99 32.22
N PRO A 188 -6.98 -23.34 32.31
CA PRO A 188 -6.22 -23.19 33.54
C PRO A 188 -5.93 -21.72 33.88
N ARG A 189 -5.72 -21.43 35.17
CA ARG A 189 -5.09 -20.16 35.58
C ARG A 189 -3.59 -20.20 35.26
N TYR A 190 -3.27 -19.75 34.04
CA TYR A 190 -1.91 -19.62 33.52
C TYR A 190 -0.96 -18.84 34.46
N ASP A 191 -1.46 -17.86 35.18
CA ASP A 191 -0.70 -17.05 36.15
C ASP A 191 -0.45 -17.76 37.50
N HIS A 192 -1.06 -18.93 37.75
CA HIS A 192 -0.92 -19.63 39.02
C HIS A 192 0.51 -20.14 39.23
N PRO A 193 1.13 -19.98 40.43
CA PRO A 193 2.51 -20.40 40.66
C PRO A 193 2.79 -21.89 40.38
N GLU A 194 1.81 -22.76 40.62
CA GLU A 194 1.91 -24.19 40.28
C GLU A 194 1.95 -24.43 38.77
N PHE A 195 1.12 -23.70 38.00
CA PHE A 195 1.14 -23.77 36.54
C PHE A 195 2.47 -23.27 35.99
N GLN A 196 2.94 -22.10 36.44
CA GLN A 196 4.22 -21.53 36.00
C GLN A 196 5.42 -22.44 36.35
N ARG A 197 5.41 -23.05 37.54
CA ARG A 197 6.43 -24.03 37.95
C ARG A 197 6.45 -25.26 37.04
N ALA A 198 5.29 -25.88 36.81
CA ALA A 198 5.17 -27.07 35.97
C ALA A 198 5.42 -26.77 34.48
N PHE A 199 5.02 -25.60 34.00
CA PHE A 199 5.31 -25.13 32.64
C PHE A 199 6.82 -24.91 32.44
N GLY A 200 7.50 -24.31 33.41
CA GLY A 200 8.96 -24.17 33.41
C GLY A 200 9.68 -25.53 33.39
N GLU A 201 9.16 -26.52 34.11
CA GLU A 201 9.66 -27.90 34.10
C GLU A 201 9.45 -28.58 32.73
N LEU A 202 8.25 -28.49 32.14
CA LEU A 202 7.96 -29.00 30.80
C LEU A 202 8.92 -28.40 29.76
N VAL A 203 9.12 -27.07 29.81
CA VAL A 203 10.00 -26.34 28.90
C VAL A 203 11.44 -26.84 28.98
N ASP A 204 11.98 -27.06 30.19
CA ASP A 204 13.34 -27.59 30.36
C ASP A 204 13.44 -29.05 29.91
N LEU A 205 12.46 -29.88 30.26
CA LEU A 205 12.44 -31.30 29.89
C LEU A 205 12.40 -31.49 28.36
N LEU A 206 11.52 -30.77 27.66
CA LEU A 206 11.45 -30.81 26.20
C LEU A 206 12.73 -30.26 25.55
N ALA A 207 13.27 -29.14 26.03
CA ALA A 207 14.50 -28.58 25.49
C ALA A 207 15.72 -29.49 25.71
N ALA A 208 15.82 -30.15 26.88
CA ALA A 208 16.90 -31.07 27.19
C ALA A 208 16.90 -32.33 26.29
N GLU A 209 15.72 -32.86 25.98
CA GLU A 209 15.56 -34.02 25.10
C GLU A 209 15.71 -33.65 23.61
N LEU A 210 15.19 -32.49 23.18
CA LEU A 210 14.96 -32.19 21.76
C LEU A 210 15.78 -31.04 21.16
N ASP A 211 16.24 -30.04 21.92
CA ASP A 211 17.08 -28.94 21.36
C ASP A 211 18.42 -29.47 20.83
N GLY A 212 18.87 -30.62 21.32
CA GLY A 212 20.04 -31.33 20.82
C GLY A 212 19.83 -32.13 19.53
N SER A 213 18.59 -32.31 19.07
CA SER A 213 18.23 -33.25 18.01
C SER A 213 18.41 -32.68 16.61
N SER A 214 19.12 -33.41 15.74
CA SER A 214 19.23 -33.07 14.30
C SER A 214 18.00 -33.50 13.47
N LEU A 215 16.95 -34.03 14.10
CA LEU A 215 15.69 -34.38 13.45
C LEU A 215 14.60 -33.32 13.72
N VAL A 216 14.75 -32.49 14.74
CA VAL A 216 13.77 -31.44 15.07
C VAL A 216 14.13 -30.18 14.29
N GLU A 217 13.27 -29.80 13.35
CA GLU A 217 13.48 -28.66 12.46
C GLU A 217 12.99 -27.34 13.08
N PHE A 218 11.91 -27.41 13.86
CA PHE A 218 11.36 -26.29 14.63
C PHE A 218 10.45 -26.76 15.77
N ALA A 219 10.19 -25.89 16.73
CA ALA A 219 9.19 -26.09 17.77
C ALA A 219 8.26 -24.86 17.83
N ASP A 220 6.96 -25.04 17.72
CA ASP A 220 6.01 -23.95 17.98
C ASP A 220 6.09 -23.54 19.46
N LEU A 221 6.02 -22.23 19.74
CA LEU A 221 5.80 -21.72 21.10
C LEU A 221 4.50 -22.31 21.65
N MET A 222 4.57 -22.81 22.87
CA MET A 222 3.44 -23.18 23.70
C MET A 222 2.73 -21.90 24.15
N MET A 223 1.92 -21.34 23.24
CA MET A 223 1.07 -20.19 23.50
C MET A 223 -0.15 -20.60 24.33
N TYR A 224 -0.71 -19.67 25.10
CA TYR A 224 -1.90 -19.94 25.92
C TYR A 224 -3.17 -20.09 25.03
N GLY A 225 -4.24 -20.63 25.59
CA GLY A 225 -5.55 -20.68 24.95
C GLY A 225 -5.69 -21.73 23.85
N PHE A 226 -6.81 -21.66 23.13
CA PHE A 226 -7.30 -22.68 22.23
C PHE A 226 -6.26 -23.06 21.18
N TRP A 227 -6.12 -24.38 21.00
CA TRP A 227 -5.19 -25.05 20.09
C TRP A 227 -3.72 -24.59 20.17
N GLY A 228 -3.34 -23.87 21.24
CA GLY A 228 -2.02 -23.24 21.43
C GLY A 228 -1.77 -22.05 20.51
N GLU A 229 -2.74 -21.15 20.33
CA GLU A 229 -2.69 -20.06 19.32
C GLU A 229 -2.74 -18.64 19.92
N GLY A 230 -2.77 -18.50 21.24
CA GLY A 230 -2.79 -17.19 21.90
C GLY A 230 -4.17 -16.52 21.93
N HIS A 231 -5.26 -17.28 21.80
CA HIS A 231 -6.61 -16.74 21.90
C HIS A 231 -7.61 -17.76 22.46
N THR A 232 -8.76 -17.29 22.93
CA THR A 232 -9.92 -18.11 23.32
C THR A 232 -11.10 -17.93 22.35
N SER A 233 -10.80 -17.65 21.08
CA SER A 233 -11.80 -17.28 20.06
C SER A 233 -12.74 -16.17 20.55
N ASP A 234 -14.06 -16.37 20.46
CA ASP A 234 -15.12 -15.49 20.93
C ASP A 234 -15.57 -15.75 22.39
N TRP A 235 -14.74 -16.41 23.19
CA TRP A 235 -14.87 -16.47 24.65
C TRP A 235 -14.03 -15.38 25.34
N GLU A 236 -14.30 -15.15 26.62
CA GLU A 236 -13.52 -14.25 27.47
C GLU A 236 -12.22 -14.93 27.93
N SER A 237 -11.16 -14.13 28.12
CA SER A 237 -9.84 -14.61 28.55
C SER A 237 -9.89 -15.16 29.99
N PRO A 238 -9.10 -16.21 30.33
CA PRO A 238 -9.04 -16.74 31.71
C PRO A 238 -8.30 -15.83 32.70
N PHE A 239 -7.60 -14.81 32.21
CA PHE A 239 -6.90 -13.85 33.05
C PHE A 239 -7.85 -12.80 33.65
N PRO A 240 -7.66 -12.38 34.92
CA PRO A 240 -8.53 -11.41 35.58
C PRO A 240 -8.36 -9.98 35.03
N ASP A 241 -7.18 -9.65 34.48
CA ASP A 241 -6.89 -8.36 33.87
C ASP A 241 -5.85 -8.48 32.74
N ARG A 242 -5.87 -7.52 31.80
CA ARG A 242 -4.96 -7.47 30.64
C ARG A 242 -3.48 -7.35 31.05
N ALA A 243 -3.16 -6.58 32.09
CA ALA A 243 -1.77 -6.31 32.44
C ALA A 243 -1.12 -7.53 33.09
N LEU A 244 -1.87 -8.34 33.85
CA LEU A 244 -1.42 -9.65 34.30
C LEU A 244 -1.28 -10.63 33.13
N ALA A 245 -2.26 -10.69 32.22
CA ALA A 245 -2.20 -11.54 31.03
C ALA A 245 -0.94 -11.28 30.19
N GLU A 246 -0.68 -10.01 29.86
CA GLU A 246 0.46 -9.59 29.05
C GLU A 246 1.80 -9.90 29.73
N ARG A 247 1.93 -9.65 31.05
CA ARG A 247 3.13 -10.03 31.81
C ARG A 247 3.35 -11.55 31.80
N THR A 248 2.34 -12.33 32.21
CA THR A 248 2.45 -13.79 32.29
C THR A 248 2.78 -14.40 30.93
N PHE A 249 2.12 -13.97 29.86
CA PHE A 249 2.35 -14.54 28.53
C PHE A 249 3.72 -14.13 27.95
N VAL A 250 4.15 -12.87 28.14
CA VAL A 250 5.50 -12.44 27.76
C VAL A 250 6.58 -13.21 28.54
N ASP A 251 6.39 -13.45 29.84
CA ASP A 251 7.35 -14.21 30.64
C ASP A 251 7.37 -15.71 30.30
N MET A 252 6.22 -16.31 29.94
CA MET A 252 6.18 -17.67 29.37
C MET A 252 6.91 -17.78 28.03
N THR A 253 6.82 -16.76 27.17
CA THR A 253 7.59 -16.69 25.91
C THR A 253 9.08 -16.49 26.19
N ARG A 254 9.46 -15.58 27.09
CA ARG A 254 10.85 -15.43 27.55
C ARG A 254 11.40 -16.75 28.10
N ARG A 255 10.63 -17.51 28.87
CA ARG A 255 11.04 -18.80 29.46
C ARG A 255 11.36 -19.86 28.41
N GLN A 256 10.59 -19.91 27.33
CA GLN A 256 10.83 -20.81 26.19
C GLN A 256 12.07 -20.39 25.42
N MET A 257 12.18 -19.11 25.04
CA MET A 257 13.38 -18.55 24.40
C MET A 257 14.63 -18.65 25.30
N ALA A 258 14.45 -18.75 26.63
CA ALA A 258 15.51 -18.98 27.60
C ALA A 258 16.00 -20.44 27.63
N ALA A 259 15.18 -21.42 27.26
CA ALA A 259 15.54 -22.85 27.24
C ALA A 259 16.06 -23.32 25.87
N TRP A 260 15.31 -23.06 24.79
CA TRP A 260 15.67 -23.49 23.43
C TRP A 260 16.80 -22.63 22.86
N LYS A 261 17.84 -23.24 22.28
CA LYS A 261 19.11 -22.58 21.88
C LYS A 261 19.63 -22.96 20.50
N ARG A 262 19.07 -23.98 19.87
CA ARG A 262 19.50 -24.54 18.58
C ARG A 262 18.32 -24.78 17.66
N VAL A 263 17.24 -25.35 18.17
CA VAL A 263 15.98 -25.54 17.42
C VAL A 263 15.28 -24.17 17.32
N PRO A 264 14.90 -23.72 16.11
CA PRO A 264 14.07 -22.53 15.90
C PRO A 264 12.73 -22.64 16.63
N LEU A 265 12.39 -21.61 17.41
CA LEU A 265 11.03 -21.43 17.93
C LEU A 265 10.15 -20.75 16.88
N VAL A 266 8.87 -21.12 16.82
CA VAL A 266 7.87 -20.53 15.90
C VAL A 266 6.75 -19.87 16.70
N VAL A 267 6.38 -18.62 16.37
CA VAL A 267 5.27 -17.90 17.02
C VAL A 267 4.09 -17.76 16.05
N ASN A 268 2.86 -18.01 16.50
CA ASN A 268 1.67 -17.72 15.71
C ASN A 268 1.41 -16.19 15.68
N THR A 269 1.19 -15.64 14.49
CA THR A 269 0.86 -14.22 14.21
C THR A 269 -0.51 -13.78 14.73
N GLN A 270 -1.33 -14.72 15.20
CA GLN A 270 -2.74 -14.52 15.58
C GLN A 270 -2.98 -13.23 16.40
N PRO A 271 -3.92 -12.35 15.99
CA PRO A 271 -4.06 -11.03 16.58
C PRO A 271 -4.48 -11.07 18.06
N ASP A 272 -4.30 -9.94 18.77
CA ASP A 272 -4.59 -9.81 20.21
C ASP A 272 -6.11 -9.76 20.53
N ILE A 273 -6.93 -10.55 19.84
CA ILE A 273 -8.40 -10.59 19.94
C ILE A 273 -8.89 -10.99 21.35
N SER A 274 -8.01 -11.51 22.19
CA SER A 274 -8.29 -11.87 23.60
C SER A 274 -7.68 -10.89 24.61
N ALA A 275 -7.05 -9.81 24.15
CA ALA A 275 -6.45 -8.74 24.97
C ALA A 275 -5.44 -9.27 26.00
N THR A 276 -4.53 -10.13 25.53
CA THR A 276 -3.57 -10.92 26.31
C THR A 276 -2.11 -10.56 26.02
N GLY A 277 -1.86 -9.59 25.14
CA GLY A 277 -0.51 -9.15 24.81
C GLY A 277 0.14 -9.91 23.66
N ASN A 278 -0.64 -10.52 22.75
CA ASN A 278 -0.08 -11.26 21.61
C ASN A 278 0.91 -10.40 20.80
N ALA A 279 0.59 -9.12 20.61
CA ALA A 279 1.47 -8.16 19.95
C ALA A 279 2.84 -8.01 20.65
N ALA A 280 2.88 -8.01 21.99
CA ALA A 280 4.13 -7.95 22.75
C ALA A 280 4.92 -9.27 22.69
N VAL A 281 4.23 -10.42 22.66
CA VAL A 281 4.83 -11.74 22.45
C VAL A 281 5.44 -11.86 21.06
N LEU A 282 4.75 -11.40 20.01
CA LEU A 282 5.21 -11.38 18.62
C LEU A 282 6.41 -10.44 18.42
N ASP A 283 6.31 -9.21 18.92
CA ASP A 283 7.37 -8.19 18.88
C ASP A 283 8.64 -8.63 19.63
N LEU A 284 8.50 -9.39 20.71
CA LEU A 284 9.60 -10.07 21.42
C LEU A 284 10.17 -11.26 20.61
N ALA A 285 9.30 -12.18 20.17
CA ALA A 285 9.69 -13.41 19.51
C ALA A 285 10.46 -13.15 18.20
N MET A 286 9.95 -12.23 17.37
CA MET A 286 10.64 -11.79 16.14
C MET A 286 12.02 -11.20 16.44
N ARG A 287 12.17 -10.37 17.49
CA ARG A 287 13.48 -9.82 17.87
C ARG A 287 14.43 -10.85 18.47
N GLY A 288 13.93 -11.92 19.05
CA GLY A 288 14.73 -13.08 19.45
C GLY A 288 15.04 -14.06 18.31
N GLY A 289 14.59 -13.81 17.09
CA GLY A 289 14.86 -14.65 15.93
C GLY A 289 13.91 -15.83 15.75
N CYS A 290 12.76 -15.85 16.42
CA CYS A 290 11.73 -16.87 16.21
C CYS A 290 11.14 -16.77 14.80
N TRP A 291 10.83 -17.90 14.19
CA TRP A 291 10.07 -17.98 12.94
C TRP A 291 8.60 -17.61 13.18
N LEU A 292 7.86 -17.31 12.11
CA LEU A 292 6.43 -17.01 12.20
C LEU A 292 5.58 -18.21 11.75
N ARG A 293 4.34 -18.26 12.24
CA ARG A 293 3.26 -19.11 11.72
C ARG A 293 2.01 -18.28 11.45
N SER A 294 1.26 -18.65 10.42
CA SER A 294 -0.09 -18.14 10.20
C SER A 294 -1.00 -19.23 9.63
N ASP A 295 -2.30 -19.12 9.87
CA ASP A 295 -3.21 -20.28 9.77
C ASP A 295 -4.03 -20.31 8.46
N SER A 296 -4.14 -19.19 7.72
CA SER A 296 -4.38 -19.19 6.27
C SER A 296 -4.24 -17.80 5.62
N ILE A 297 -3.29 -17.60 4.70
CA ILE A 297 -3.14 -16.37 3.88
C ILE A 297 -4.44 -15.92 3.16
N VAL A 298 -5.43 -16.81 3.00
CA VAL A 298 -6.73 -16.53 2.36
C VAL A 298 -7.77 -15.95 3.34
N LEU A 299 -7.58 -16.10 4.65
CA LEU A 299 -8.55 -15.74 5.70
C LEU A 299 -7.94 -15.01 6.91
N ASP A 300 -6.61 -14.94 7.00
CA ASP A 300 -5.84 -14.19 7.99
C ASP A 300 -6.30 -12.72 8.07
N GLU A 301 -6.31 -12.13 9.27
CA GLU A 301 -6.60 -10.71 9.42
C GLU A 301 -5.48 -9.86 8.77
N PRO A 302 -5.78 -8.64 8.25
CA PRO A 302 -4.78 -7.81 7.58
C PRO A 302 -3.50 -7.54 8.40
N ILE A 303 -3.59 -7.57 9.74
CA ILE A 303 -2.45 -7.42 10.65
C ILE A 303 -1.52 -8.64 10.66
N GLN A 304 -2.01 -9.85 10.39
CA GLN A 304 -1.15 -11.04 10.23
C GLN A 304 -0.40 -10.97 8.90
N ILE A 305 -1.10 -10.57 7.82
CA ILE A 305 -0.50 -10.37 6.50
C ILE A 305 0.60 -9.29 6.55
N ASP A 306 0.36 -8.19 7.27
CA ASP A 306 1.34 -7.13 7.55
C ASP A 306 2.55 -7.68 8.33
N GLN A 307 2.35 -8.38 9.45
CA GLN A 307 3.43 -9.00 10.22
C GLN A 307 4.26 -10.00 9.40
N LEU A 308 3.62 -10.84 8.59
CA LEU A 308 4.31 -11.76 7.68
C LEU A 308 5.13 -11.03 6.62
N SER A 309 4.63 -9.90 6.09
CA SER A 309 5.28 -9.12 5.04
C SER A 309 6.44 -8.26 5.58
N SER A 310 6.29 -7.69 6.77
CA SER A 310 7.28 -6.81 7.42
C SER A 310 8.30 -7.55 8.29
N ARG A 311 8.22 -8.88 8.40
CA ARG A 311 9.19 -9.69 9.15
C ARG A 311 10.61 -9.53 8.58
N PRO A 312 11.67 -9.60 9.42
CA PRO A 312 13.04 -9.70 8.93
C PRO A 312 13.23 -10.87 7.94
N PRO A 313 13.85 -10.65 6.76
CA PRO A 313 13.81 -11.60 5.63
C PRO A 313 14.61 -12.90 5.82
N TRP A 314 15.20 -13.12 7.00
CA TRP A 314 15.85 -14.37 7.41
C TRP A 314 14.97 -15.24 8.31
N LEU A 315 13.80 -14.77 8.73
CA LEU A 315 12.83 -15.57 9.49
C LEU A 315 11.95 -16.37 8.51
N ALA A 316 11.85 -17.68 8.74
CA ALA A 316 10.94 -18.53 7.98
C ALA A 316 9.48 -18.31 8.41
N VAL A 317 8.56 -18.84 7.60
CA VAL A 317 7.12 -18.87 7.89
C VAL A 317 6.63 -20.29 7.73
N VAL A 318 5.88 -20.79 8.71
CA VAL A 318 5.08 -22.01 8.59
C VAL A 318 3.64 -21.60 8.25
N MET A 319 3.13 -22.01 7.09
CA MET A 319 1.75 -21.73 6.68
C MET A 319 0.88 -22.97 6.82
N GLU A 320 -0.29 -22.83 7.46
CA GLU A 320 -1.35 -23.84 7.43
C GLU A 320 -2.36 -23.54 6.31
N ASP A 321 -3.03 -24.58 5.79
CA ASP A 321 -4.21 -24.46 4.91
C ASP A 321 -5.35 -25.31 5.50
N GLY A 322 -6.19 -24.65 6.30
CA GLY A 322 -7.12 -25.32 7.20
C GLY A 322 -8.40 -25.90 6.58
N TYR A 323 -8.67 -25.73 5.28
CA TYR A 323 -10.03 -25.99 4.76
C TYR A 323 -10.33 -27.45 4.37
N HIS A 324 -9.31 -28.30 4.17
CA HIS A 324 -9.48 -29.70 3.74
C HIS A 324 -8.66 -30.70 4.60
N ARG A 325 -8.79 -30.62 5.93
CA ARG A 325 -8.06 -31.44 6.95
C ARG A 325 -8.28 -32.97 6.90
N HIS A 326 -8.98 -33.53 5.92
CA HIS A 326 -9.45 -34.93 5.95
C HIS A 326 -9.11 -35.70 4.66
N TYR A 327 -7.90 -36.28 4.62
CA TYR A 327 -7.42 -37.08 3.49
C TYR A 327 -7.68 -38.58 3.68
N ARG A 328 -8.18 -39.23 2.64
CA ARG A 328 -8.29 -40.70 2.55
C ARG A 328 -7.19 -41.25 1.66
N THR A 329 -6.10 -41.73 2.26
CA THR A 329 -4.97 -42.36 1.54
C THR A 329 -5.29 -43.78 1.04
N ASP A 330 -6.51 -44.27 1.28
CA ASP A 330 -6.97 -45.64 1.05
C ASP A 330 -8.00 -45.79 -0.09
N ASP A 331 -8.44 -44.70 -0.73
CA ASP A 331 -9.52 -44.74 -1.73
C ASP A 331 -9.01 -45.03 -3.16
N PRO A 332 -9.48 -46.11 -3.84
CA PRO A 332 -9.04 -46.45 -5.20
C PRO A 332 -9.28 -45.38 -6.26
N ARG A 333 -10.12 -44.38 -5.99
CA ARG A 333 -10.41 -43.26 -6.92
C ARG A 333 -9.27 -42.24 -7.00
N PHE A 334 -8.22 -42.38 -6.19
CA PHE A 334 -7.01 -41.56 -6.25
C PHE A 334 -5.89 -42.16 -7.12
N SER A 335 -6.24 -43.02 -8.09
CA SER A 335 -5.33 -43.51 -9.13
C SER A 335 -4.52 -42.37 -9.75
N VAL A 336 -3.21 -42.53 -9.81
CA VAL A 336 -2.29 -41.60 -10.48
C VAL A 336 -2.46 -41.65 -12.00
N ASP A 337 -2.27 -40.51 -12.66
CA ASP A 337 -2.14 -40.45 -14.11
C ASP A 337 -0.75 -40.91 -14.58
N ALA A 338 -0.51 -40.88 -15.89
CA ALA A 338 0.74 -41.35 -16.51
C ALA A 338 2.00 -40.56 -16.11
N ALA A 339 1.87 -39.44 -15.38
CA ALA A 339 2.98 -38.69 -14.79
C ALA A 339 3.14 -38.94 -13.28
N GLY A 340 2.41 -39.90 -12.70
CA GLY A 340 2.42 -40.18 -11.27
C GLY A 340 1.55 -39.22 -10.43
N VAL A 341 0.70 -38.40 -11.07
CA VAL A 341 -0.06 -37.34 -10.39
C VAL A 341 -1.52 -37.77 -10.15
N SER A 342 -1.97 -37.77 -8.90
CA SER A 342 -3.35 -38.16 -8.55
C SER A 342 -4.36 -37.02 -8.74
N VAL A 343 -5.66 -37.38 -8.75
CA VAL A 343 -6.78 -36.40 -8.75
C VAL A 343 -6.67 -35.42 -7.58
N THR A 344 -6.17 -35.85 -6.42
CA THR A 344 -6.00 -35.00 -5.22
C THR A 344 -5.01 -33.86 -5.46
N ALA A 345 -3.89 -34.14 -6.13
CA ALA A 345 -2.90 -33.12 -6.51
C ALA A 345 -3.40 -32.14 -7.59
N ARG A 346 -4.49 -32.48 -8.28
CA ARG A 346 -5.24 -31.53 -9.12
C ARG A 346 -6.26 -30.72 -8.32
N LEU A 347 -6.80 -31.26 -7.22
CA LEU A 347 -7.78 -30.57 -6.37
C LEU A 347 -7.15 -29.54 -5.44
N SER A 348 -5.98 -29.79 -4.85
CA SER A 348 -5.22 -28.75 -4.13
C SER A 348 -4.84 -27.59 -5.06
N ARG A 349 -4.39 -27.89 -6.29
CA ARG A 349 -4.23 -26.89 -7.36
C ARG A 349 -5.52 -26.17 -7.77
N ALA A 350 -6.68 -26.81 -7.65
CA ALA A 350 -7.96 -26.25 -8.10
C ALA A 350 -8.73 -25.49 -7.01
N ALA A 351 -8.45 -25.70 -5.73
CA ALA A 351 -9.06 -24.95 -4.63
C ALA A 351 -8.69 -23.45 -4.74
N VAL A 352 -7.40 -23.17 -4.91
CA VAL A 352 -6.82 -21.83 -5.15
C VAL A 352 -7.48 -21.13 -6.34
N LEU A 353 -7.81 -21.87 -7.41
CA LEU A 353 -8.46 -21.32 -8.62
C LEU A 353 -10.01 -21.34 -8.56
N GLY A 354 -10.60 -22.04 -7.59
CA GLY A 354 -12.03 -22.39 -7.58
C GLY A 354 -12.93 -21.34 -6.93
N LEU A 355 -12.47 -20.71 -5.85
CA LEU A 355 -13.26 -19.71 -5.10
C LEU A 355 -13.52 -18.45 -5.96
N ALA A 356 -12.54 -18.01 -6.74
CA ALA A 356 -12.68 -16.93 -7.73
C ALA A 356 -13.78 -17.20 -8.79
N ALA A 357 -14.09 -18.47 -9.06
CA ALA A 357 -15.07 -18.87 -10.06
C ALA A 357 -16.51 -19.01 -9.53
N GLN A 358 -16.71 -19.30 -8.23
CA GLN A 358 -18.05 -19.45 -7.66
C GLN A 358 -18.72 -18.11 -7.33
N ALA A 359 -17.97 -17.11 -6.83
CA ALA A 359 -18.50 -15.76 -6.60
C ALA A 359 -19.17 -15.18 -7.85
N ARG A 360 -18.53 -15.36 -9.02
CA ARG A 360 -19.03 -14.88 -10.33
C ARG A 360 -20.24 -15.65 -10.89
N ARG A 361 -20.78 -16.66 -10.20
CA ARG A 361 -21.93 -17.47 -10.66
C ARG A 361 -23.28 -17.15 -10.00
N ARG A 362 -23.34 -16.44 -8.86
CA ARG A 362 -24.64 -16.00 -8.30
C ARG A 362 -25.18 -14.75 -9.00
N ASP A 363 -24.33 -13.76 -9.28
CA ASP A 363 -24.75 -12.48 -9.89
C ASP A 363 -25.02 -12.55 -11.41
N ARG A 364 -24.91 -13.72 -12.04
CA ARG A 364 -25.18 -13.91 -13.48
C ARG A 364 -26.45 -14.72 -13.77
N ALA A 365 -27.34 -14.83 -12.79
CA ALA A 365 -28.60 -15.56 -12.88
C ALA A 365 -29.86 -14.68 -12.72
N GLY A 366 -29.85 -13.42 -13.17
CA GLY A 366 -31.02 -12.53 -13.12
C GLY A 366 -30.97 -11.33 -14.08
N GLY A 367 -31.71 -11.40 -15.20
CA GLY A 367 -31.82 -10.32 -16.21
C GLY A 367 -30.58 -10.16 -17.11
N GLY A 368 -30.66 -9.69 -18.38
CA GLY A 368 -31.77 -9.11 -19.13
C GLY A 368 -31.66 -7.58 -19.21
N LEU A 369 -31.47 -6.90 -20.35
CA LEU A 369 -31.64 -7.29 -21.76
C LEU A 369 -30.48 -6.79 -22.68
N ARG A 370 -30.63 -6.97 -24.01
CA ARG A 370 -29.60 -6.68 -25.04
C ARG A 370 -29.76 -5.33 -25.75
N GLN A 371 -28.63 -4.73 -26.17
CA GLN A 371 -28.29 -4.39 -27.57
C GLN A 371 -26.77 -4.05 -27.63
N ARG A 372 -25.91 -4.63 -28.48
CA ARG A 372 -25.79 -4.62 -29.97
C ARG A 372 -25.67 -3.18 -30.51
N ARG A 373 -24.66 -2.82 -31.32
CA ARG A 373 -23.89 -3.60 -32.33
C ARG A 373 -22.59 -2.85 -32.76
N ARG A 374 -21.58 -3.59 -33.27
CA ARG A 374 -20.55 -3.26 -34.32
C ARG A 374 -19.97 -1.82 -34.39
N GLY A 375 -18.66 -1.56 -34.50
CA GLY A 375 -17.47 -2.42 -34.69
C GLY A 375 -16.72 -2.13 -36.01
N GLY A 376 -15.43 -1.76 -35.94
CA GLY A 376 -14.61 -1.43 -37.12
C GLY A 376 -13.09 -1.42 -36.84
N ARG A 377 -12.36 -2.38 -37.43
CA ARG A 377 -10.89 -2.45 -37.56
C ARG A 377 -10.44 -1.59 -38.77
N ALA A 378 -9.18 -1.19 -38.98
CA ALA A 378 -7.95 -1.08 -38.17
C ALA A 378 -6.92 -0.26 -39.00
N ARG A 379 -5.68 -0.07 -38.50
CA ARG A 379 -4.51 0.30 -39.34
C ARG A 379 -3.35 -0.68 -39.13
N ARG A 380 -2.50 -0.84 -40.15
CA ARG A 380 -1.30 -1.71 -40.13
C ARG A 380 -0.04 -0.83 -40.21
N ALA A 381 1.06 -1.29 -39.62
CA ALA A 381 2.33 -0.57 -39.55
C ALA A 381 3.29 -0.90 -40.71
N ALA A 382 4.35 -0.10 -40.83
CA ALA A 382 5.57 -0.45 -41.56
C ALA A 382 6.81 -0.08 -40.69
N ARG A 383 7.87 -0.88 -40.79
CA ARG A 383 9.17 -0.67 -40.11
C ARG A 383 10.21 -0.14 -41.10
N VAL A 384 11.24 0.54 -40.60
CA VAL A 384 12.65 0.40 -41.07
C VAL A 384 13.57 0.38 -39.84
N ARG A 385 14.72 -0.29 -39.93
CA ARG A 385 15.82 -0.30 -38.92
C ARG A 385 17.06 0.43 -39.49
N GLY A 386 17.91 0.95 -38.61
CA GLY A 386 19.30 1.35 -38.88
C GLY A 386 20.18 1.01 -37.66
N ASP A 387 21.49 0.78 -37.87
CA ASP A 387 22.37 0.14 -36.87
C ASP A 387 23.83 0.64 -36.95
N SER A 388 24.61 0.32 -35.91
CA SER A 388 26.08 0.17 -35.85
C SER A 388 27.02 1.36 -35.53
N GLY A 389 27.53 1.37 -34.29
CA GLY A 389 28.96 1.58 -33.94
C GLY A 389 29.60 2.98 -34.04
N ARG A 390 30.86 3.20 -33.58
CA ARG A 390 31.76 2.36 -32.72
C ARG A 390 32.99 3.18 -32.24
N ARG A 391 33.47 2.97 -30.99
CA ARG A 391 34.78 3.40 -30.40
C ARG A 391 34.93 4.93 -30.12
N GLY A 392 35.73 5.39 -29.14
CA GLY A 392 36.29 4.69 -27.97
C GLY A 392 37.53 5.34 -27.30
N ALA A 393 37.77 4.94 -26.04
CA ALA A 393 39.05 4.97 -25.27
C ALA A 393 39.54 6.23 -24.50
N ARG A 394 39.68 6.04 -23.16
CA ARG A 394 40.86 6.30 -22.27
C ARG A 394 41.40 7.75 -22.08
N ARG A 395 42.03 8.13 -20.95
CA ARG A 395 42.07 7.68 -19.51
C ARG A 395 42.97 8.69 -18.75
N ARG A 396 42.82 8.83 -17.41
CA ARG A 396 43.70 9.58 -16.45
C ARG A 396 43.62 11.13 -16.50
N ARG A 397 44.07 11.90 -15.49
CA ARG A 397 44.09 11.79 -13.99
C ARG A 397 44.71 13.07 -13.38
N ALA A 398 44.00 13.78 -12.49
CA ALA A 398 44.47 14.79 -11.52
C ALA A 398 45.25 16.05 -12.02
N GLY A 399 45.15 17.17 -11.28
CA GLY A 399 46.01 18.35 -11.45
C GLY A 399 45.35 19.69 -11.06
N CYS A 400 45.74 20.26 -9.92
CA CYS A 400 45.37 21.61 -9.46
C CYS A 400 46.30 22.68 -10.09
N GLY A 401 45.87 23.95 -10.26
CA GLY A 401 46.80 25.03 -10.63
C GLY A 401 46.25 26.35 -11.22
N THR A 402 45.69 27.21 -10.38
CA THR A 402 45.86 28.70 -10.37
C THR A 402 46.15 29.53 -11.66
N SER A 403 45.19 30.40 -12.00
CA SER A 403 45.32 31.86 -12.30
C SER A 403 46.14 32.44 -13.49
N GLY A 404 45.49 33.35 -14.25
CA GLY A 404 46.07 34.32 -15.21
C GLY A 404 45.08 34.58 -16.37
N ARG A 405 44.50 35.76 -16.66
CA ARG A 405 45.07 37.07 -17.06
C ARG A 405 46.11 36.92 -18.20
N ARG A 406 46.03 37.65 -19.33
CA ARG A 406 45.26 38.87 -19.69
C ARG A 406 45.34 39.15 -21.22
N THR A 407 44.36 39.87 -21.81
CA THR A 407 44.47 40.67 -23.09
C THR A 407 44.84 39.88 -24.38
N ALA A 408 44.73 40.33 -25.65
CA ALA A 408 44.15 41.47 -26.40
C ALA A 408 44.18 41.08 -27.93
N ALA A 409 43.57 41.72 -28.94
CA ALA A 409 42.45 42.67 -29.11
C ALA A 409 42.14 42.77 -30.64
N ALA A 410 41.56 43.88 -31.16
CA ALA A 410 41.14 44.15 -32.56
C ALA A 410 39.89 43.35 -33.04
N ARG A 411 38.86 43.94 -33.69
CA ARG A 411 38.74 44.82 -34.88
C ARG A 411 39.10 44.06 -36.19
N ILE A 412 38.40 44.17 -37.33
CA ILE A 412 37.54 45.25 -37.91
C ILE A 412 36.25 44.67 -38.58
N LEU A 413 35.28 45.55 -38.89
CA LEU A 413 34.05 45.45 -39.74
C LEU A 413 34.36 45.38 -41.28
N PRO A 414 33.42 45.51 -42.27
CA PRO A 414 31.96 45.24 -42.41
C PRO A 414 31.63 44.45 -43.74
N SER A 415 30.39 44.60 -44.27
CA SER A 415 29.88 44.25 -45.63
C SER A 415 29.45 42.78 -45.85
N SER A 416 28.25 42.41 -46.35
CA SER A 416 27.36 42.88 -47.45
C SER A 416 27.82 42.40 -48.85
N ALA A 417 26.97 42.06 -49.84
CA ALA A 417 25.49 42.09 -49.97
C ALA A 417 24.97 41.17 -51.11
N ARG A 418 23.64 41.21 -51.38
CA ARG A 418 22.90 40.77 -52.61
C ARG A 418 22.78 39.25 -52.87
N ALA A 419 21.93 38.76 -53.80
CA ALA A 419 20.51 39.00 -54.16
C ALA A 419 20.21 38.39 -55.56
N GLY A 420 19.04 37.76 -55.77
CA GLY A 420 18.57 37.36 -57.12
C GLY A 420 17.57 36.19 -57.17
N GLY A 421 16.55 36.31 -58.02
CA GLY A 421 15.73 35.21 -58.58
C GLY A 421 15.76 35.31 -60.12
N PRO A 422 14.70 34.98 -60.89
CA PRO A 422 13.44 34.25 -60.56
C PRO A 422 12.99 33.21 -61.63
N GLY A 423 11.85 32.52 -61.42
CA GLY A 423 11.07 31.77 -62.45
C GLY A 423 11.55 30.34 -62.80
N GLY A 424 10.76 29.45 -63.44
CA GLY A 424 9.33 29.52 -63.78
C GLY A 424 8.79 28.31 -64.62
N ALA A 425 7.51 27.96 -64.40
CA ALA A 425 6.54 27.24 -65.28
C ALA A 425 6.78 25.82 -65.92
N ALA A 426 5.93 24.86 -65.48
CA ALA A 426 5.16 23.86 -66.29
C ALA A 426 5.91 22.75 -67.11
N ALA A 427 5.29 21.69 -67.68
CA ALA A 427 3.86 21.29 -67.82
C ALA A 427 3.62 19.77 -68.08
N ARG A 428 2.44 19.24 -67.68
CA ARG A 428 1.68 18.08 -68.27
C ARG A 428 2.34 16.67 -68.20
N ARG A 429 1.64 15.52 -68.32
CA ARG A 429 0.21 15.10 -68.56
C ARG A 429 0.01 13.72 -67.85
N ASP A 430 -1.13 13.00 -67.73
CA ASP A 430 -2.57 13.02 -68.14
C ASP A 430 -3.37 12.37 -66.93
N ARG A 431 -4.51 11.65 -66.89
CA ARG A 431 -5.58 11.14 -67.80
C ARG A 431 -6.85 10.72 -67.01
N ASP A 432 -7.95 10.44 -67.72
CA ASP A 432 -9.07 9.45 -67.55
C ASP A 432 -9.07 8.43 -66.36
N GLN A 433 -10.18 7.90 -65.75
CA GLN A 433 -11.66 8.09 -65.65
C GLN A 433 -12.20 7.27 -64.41
N GLY A 434 -13.46 7.26 -63.94
CA GLY A 434 -14.68 8.04 -64.23
C GLY A 434 -16.00 7.50 -63.57
N ARG A 435 -16.84 8.43 -63.08
CA ARG A 435 -18.34 8.47 -62.88
C ARG A 435 -19.21 7.21 -62.56
N ALA A 436 -19.82 7.18 -61.36
CA ALA A 436 -21.23 7.56 -60.98
C ALA A 436 -22.43 7.41 -61.99
N PRO A 437 -23.76 7.44 -61.60
CA PRO A 437 -24.47 7.20 -60.30
C PRO A 437 -25.94 6.57 -60.31
N ALA A 438 -26.43 6.14 -59.12
CA ALA A 438 -27.80 6.33 -58.50
C ALA A 438 -29.20 5.87 -59.06
N ARG A 439 -30.11 5.53 -58.10
CA ARG A 439 -31.63 5.48 -58.10
C ARG A 439 -32.36 4.33 -58.87
N ALA A 440 -33.61 3.88 -58.56
CA ALA A 440 -34.49 3.94 -57.35
C ALA A 440 -35.77 3.03 -57.48
N LEU A 441 -36.52 2.80 -56.37
CA LEU A 441 -37.92 2.24 -56.23
C LEU A 441 -38.16 0.74 -56.61
N GLY A 442 -39.16 -0.01 -56.08
CA GLY A 442 -40.15 0.24 -55.00
C GLY A 442 -41.15 -0.96 -54.76
N LEU A 443 -42.09 -0.79 -53.80
CA LEU A 443 -43.38 -1.53 -53.56
C LEU A 443 -43.47 -2.99 -52.97
N ARG A 444 -44.01 -3.06 -51.72
CA ARG A 444 -45.18 -3.81 -51.13
C ARG A 444 -45.93 -4.95 -51.91
N PRO A 445 -46.84 -5.77 -51.28
CA PRO A 445 -47.08 -6.14 -49.84
C PRO A 445 -47.57 -7.61 -49.52
N ALA A 446 -47.73 -7.95 -48.21
CA ALA A 446 -48.78 -8.82 -47.57
C ALA A 446 -48.95 -10.34 -47.94
N ALA A 447 -49.61 -11.23 -47.14
CA ALA A 447 -49.84 -11.39 -45.68
C ALA A 447 -50.55 -12.75 -45.31
N ARG A 448 -50.52 -13.16 -44.01
CA ARG A 448 -51.38 -14.19 -43.31
C ARG A 448 -51.21 -15.69 -43.68
N ARG A 449 -51.61 -16.72 -42.88
CA ARG A 449 -51.76 -16.98 -41.40
C ARG A 449 -52.18 -18.47 -41.13
N ARG A 450 -52.04 -18.99 -39.88
CA ARG A 450 -52.61 -20.25 -39.26
C ARG A 450 -51.78 -21.56 -39.46
N ARG A 451 -51.36 -22.28 -38.38
CA ARG A 451 -51.97 -23.35 -37.51
C ARG A 451 -51.93 -24.78 -38.17
N ARG A 452 -51.84 -25.94 -37.46
CA ARG A 452 -51.97 -26.32 -36.02
C ARG A 452 -51.37 -27.73 -35.75
N ALA A 453 -50.89 -28.01 -34.52
CA ALA A 453 -50.95 -29.32 -33.77
C ALA A 453 -50.34 -30.61 -34.43
N ARG A 454 -50.16 -31.78 -33.78
CA ARG A 454 -49.89 -32.28 -32.40
C ARG A 454 -49.45 -33.76 -32.57
N GLY A 455 -48.65 -34.35 -31.66
CA GLY A 455 -48.56 -35.82 -31.54
C GLY A 455 -47.20 -36.42 -31.18
N ALA A 456 -47.23 -37.56 -30.49
CA ALA A 456 -46.17 -38.49 -30.08
C ALA A 456 -46.83 -39.91 -29.99
N PRO A 457 -46.20 -41.03 -29.56
CA PRO A 457 -44.85 -41.20 -28.99
C PRO A 457 -44.07 -42.48 -29.43
N ALA A 458 -42.91 -42.69 -28.79
CA ALA A 458 -42.29 -43.95 -28.35
C ALA A 458 -42.15 -45.19 -29.28
N GLY A 459 -40.93 -45.75 -29.30
CA GLY A 459 -40.60 -47.10 -29.74
C GLY A 459 -39.09 -47.36 -29.67
N ARG A 460 -38.65 -48.45 -29.03
CA ARG A 460 -37.24 -48.90 -29.00
C ARG A 460 -37.17 -50.32 -29.52
N GLU A 461 -36.25 -50.59 -30.45
CA GLU A 461 -35.51 -51.86 -30.44
C GLU A 461 -34.17 -51.72 -31.16
N ARG A 462 -33.37 -52.80 -31.22
CA ARG A 462 -31.94 -52.76 -31.58
C ARG A 462 -31.55 -53.77 -32.67
N SER A 463 -30.38 -53.49 -33.25
CA SER A 463 -29.40 -54.42 -33.85
C SER A 463 -29.66 -55.06 -35.22
N GLN A 464 -28.81 -54.62 -36.17
CA GLN A 464 -27.98 -55.47 -37.05
C GLN A 464 -28.64 -56.27 -38.19
N MET A 465 -28.67 -55.67 -39.38
CA MET A 465 -27.94 -56.13 -40.59
C MET A 465 -27.60 -54.84 -41.39
N ALA A 466 -26.36 -54.52 -41.77
CA ALA A 466 -25.36 -55.21 -42.58
C ALA A 466 -25.47 -54.89 -44.10
N GLN A 467 -24.60 -53.97 -44.53
CA GLN A 467 -24.19 -53.67 -45.92
C GLN A 467 -25.25 -53.14 -46.92
N GLY A 468 -25.35 -51.82 -46.97
CA GLY A 468 -25.80 -51.04 -48.12
C GLY A 468 -25.04 -49.71 -48.20
N HIS A 469 -24.91 -49.13 -49.39
CA HIS A 469 -24.26 -47.83 -49.67
C HIS A 469 -22.74 -47.71 -49.42
N LEU A 470 -21.97 -48.35 -50.30
CA LEU A 470 -20.79 -47.67 -50.87
C LEU A 470 -21.25 -46.44 -51.68
N MET A 471 -20.32 -45.52 -52.01
CA MET A 471 -20.57 -44.30 -52.83
C MET A 471 -21.39 -43.15 -52.19
N ALA A 472 -21.14 -42.81 -50.91
CA ALA A 472 -21.61 -41.53 -50.34
C ALA A 472 -20.69 -40.89 -49.26
N SER A 473 -19.40 -41.25 -49.19
CA SER A 473 -18.49 -40.74 -48.15
C SER A 473 -17.19 -40.16 -48.71
N ARG A 474 -17.20 -38.87 -49.10
CA ARG A 474 -15.97 -38.12 -49.44
C ARG A 474 -16.04 -36.59 -49.34
N ALA A 475 -17.12 -36.01 -48.80
CA ALA A 475 -17.38 -34.56 -48.85
C ALA A 475 -17.57 -33.86 -47.49
N MET A 476 -17.40 -34.55 -46.36
CA MET A 476 -17.72 -33.97 -45.03
C MET A 476 -16.69 -34.29 -43.93
N HIS A 477 -15.40 -34.14 -44.25
CA HIS A 477 -14.29 -34.18 -43.27
C HIS A 477 -13.29 -33.01 -43.38
N ALA A 478 -13.48 -32.07 -44.31
CA ALA A 478 -12.58 -30.93 -44.52
C ALA A 478 -12.97 -29.65 -43.74
N GLY A 479 -14.16 -29.59 -43.13
CA GLY A 479 -14.73 -28.36 -42.58
C GLY A 479 -14.33 -27.99 -41.14
N VAL A 480 -13.75 -28.92 -40.37
CA VAL A 480 -13.42 -28.71 -38.94
C VAL A 480 -11.89 -28.68 -38.70
N MET A 481 -11.12 -29.37 -39.54
CA MET A 481 -9.64 -29.41 -39.49
C MET A 481 -8.95 -28.19 -40.13
N ALA A 482 -9.62 -27.04 -40.18
CA ALA A 482 -9.10 -25.79 -40.77
C ALA A 482 -9.03 -24.60 -39.79
N LEU A 483 -9.58 -24.73 -38.57
CA LEU A 483 -9.49 -23.67 -37.53
C LEU A 483 -8.48 -23.97 -36.40
N ALA A 484 -7.74 -25.10 -36.49
CA ALA A 484 -6.78 -25.53 -35.46
C ALA A 484 -5.30 -25.27 -35.82
N LEU A 485 -4.99 -24.72 -37.00
CA LEU A 485 -3.63 -24.60 -37.55
C LEU A 485 -3.23 -23.17 -37.97
N ALA A 486 -3.92 -22.16 -37.47
CA ALA A 486 -3.66 -20.74 -37.77
C ALA A 486 -3.17 -19.94 -36.54
N GLY A 487 -2.49 -20.60 -35.60
CA GLY A 487 -2.15 -20.04 -34.28
C GLY A 487 -0.72 -20.28 -33.79
N THR A 488 0.17 -20.84 -34.61
CA THR A 488 1.57 -21.16 -34.21
C THR A 488 2.58 -20.17 -34.79
N THR A 489 2.41 -18.88 -34.52
CA THR A 489 3.56 -17.96 -34.54
C THR A 489 4.38 -18.24 -33.29
N VAL A 490 5.51 -18.93 -33.43
CA VAL A 490 6.50 -19.07 -32.35
C VAL A 490 6.88 -17.66 -31.88
N ALA A 491 6.61 -17.37 -30.61
CA ALA A 491 7.18 -16.18 -29.98
C ALA A 491 8.69 -16.35 -29.98
N ALA A 492 9.40 -15.49 -30.72
CA ALA A 492 10.85 -15.44 -30.59
C ALA A 492 11.18 -15.09 -29.14
N GLN A 493 12.03 -15.88 -28.49
CA GLN A 493 12.54 -15.52 -27.17
C GLN A 493 13.28 -14.19 -27.31
N GLU A 494 12.75 -13.14 -26.69
CA GLU A 494 13.50 -11.90 -26.53
C GLU A 494 14.65 -12.19 -25.57
N VAL A 495 15.85 -12.31 -26.13
CA VAL A 495 17.09 -12.47 -25.35
C VAL A 495 17.22 -11.23 -24.47
N PRO A 496 17.33 -11.36 -23.13
CA PRO A 496 17.44 -10.22 -22.24
C PRO A 496 18.58 -9.29 -22.67
N THR A 497 18.35 -7.98 -22.66
CA THR A 497 19.44 -7.04 -22.97
C THR A 497 20.49 -7.09 -21.84
N PRO A 498 21.76 -6.73 -22.09
CA PRO A 498 22.77 -6.69 -21.04
C PRO A 498 22.38 -5.83 -19.83
N ASP A 499 21.52 -4.82 -20.04
CA ASP A 499 20.97 -3.96 -18.99
C ASP A 499 20.10 -4.77 -18.00
N MET A 500 19.36 -5.77 -18.48
CA MET A 500 18.58 -6.71 -17.65
C MET A 500 19.46 -7.69 -16.86
N LEU A 501 20.77 -7.70 -17.10
CA LEU A 501 21.78 -8.47 -16.35
C LEU A 501 22.65 -7.56 -15.48
N THR A 502 22.29 -6.28 -15.34
CA THR A 502 22.93 -5.37 -14.40
C THR A 502 22.46 -5.71 -13.00
N VAL A 503 23.34 -6.31 -12.21
CA VAL A 503 23.14 -6.51 -10.77
C VAL A 503 22.91 -5.14 -10.13
N LEU A 504 21.76 -4.96 -9.48
CA LEU A 504 21.49 -3.76 -8.68
C LEU A 504 22.56 -3.66 -7.57
N GLU A 505 23.08 -2.45 -7.33
CA GLU A 505 24.08 -2.25 -6.29
C GLU A 505 23.52 -2.70 -4.93
N THR A 506 24.38 -3.29 -4.09
CA THR A 506 23.99 -3.78 -2.76
C THR A 506 23.35 -2.66 -1.96
N VAL A 507 22.06 -2.79 -1.68
CA VAL A 507 21.29 -1.82 -0.93
C VAL A 507 21.89 -1.71 0.48
N GLU A 508 22.42 -0.53 0.81
CA GLU A 508 22.92 -0.21 2.15
C GLU A 508 21.84 -0.49 3.20
N PRO A 509 22.20 -0.92 4.43
CA PRO A 509 21.22 -1.28 5.45
C PRO A 509 20.23 -0.14 5.72
N GLY A 510 18.96 -0.38 5.38
CA GLY A 510 17.91 0.63 5.45
C GLY A 510 17.77 1.27 6.83
N PRO A 511 17.29 2.53 6.88
CA PRO A 511 17.15 3.30 8.13
C PRO A 511 16.35 2.52 9.17
N ARG A 512 16.92 2.41 10.38
CA ARG A 512 16.30 1.71 11.51
C ARG A 512 15.57 2.71 12.40
N ILE A 513 14.35 2.36 12.83
CA ILE A 513 13.64 3.10 13.88
C ILE A 513 14.52 3.14 15.14
N THR A 514 15.00 4.31 15.53
CA THR A 514 15.75 4.48 16.78
C THR A 514 14.82 4.30 17.99
N PRO A 515 15.31 3.92 19.18
CA PRO A 515 14.47 3.81 20.37
C PRO A 515 13.71 5.11 20.69
N TYR A 516 14.30 6.27 20.38
CA TYR A 516 13.66 7.57 20.53
C TYR A 516 12.52 7.80 19.51
N LEU A 517 12.74 7.49 18.23
CA LEU A 517 11.69 7.54 17.22
C LEU A 517 10.54 6.57 17.54
N ARG A 518 10.84 5.35 18.02
CA ARG A 518 9.81 4.41 18.49
C ARG A 518 8.99 4.99 19.64
N TYR A 519 9.64 5.55 20.66
CA TYR A 519 8.95 6.22 21.77
C TYR A 519 8.04 7.38 21.30
N GLN A 520 8.48 8.17 20.31
CA GLN A 520 7.67 9.22 19.71
C GLN A 520 6.45 8.66 18.94
N LEU A 521 6.62 7.58 18.18
CA LEU A 521 5.51 6.88 17.49
C LEU A 521 4.52 6.27 18.49
N ASP A 522 5.00 5.58 19.52
CA ASP A 522 4.16 5.00 20.57
C ASP A 522 3.36 6.09 21.31
N ARG A 523 3.95 7.28 21.51
CA ARG A 523 3.24 8.46 22.06
C ARG A 523 2.19 9.00 21.08
N ALA A 524 2.54 9.12 19.80
CA ALA A 524 1.64 9.63 18.76
C ALA A 524 0.40 8.72 18.59
N TRP A 525 0.59 7.40 18.61
CA TRP A 525 -0.51 6.43 18.57
C TRP A 525 -1.44 6.53 19.79
N ARG A 526 -0.89 6.60 21.01
CA ARG A 526 -1.72 6.82 22.22
C ARG A 526 -2.52 8.13 22.16
N GLN A 527 -1.96 9.18 21.56
CA GLN A 527 -2.65 10.47 21.39
C GLN A 527 -3.73 10.44 20.30
N ASP A 528 -3.52 9.67 19.22
CA ASP A 528 -4.57 9.41 18.23
C ASP A 528 -5.71 8.55 18.78
N ASP A 529 -5.43 7.51 19.57
CA ASP A 529 -6.48 6.70 20.21
C ASP A 529 -7.30 7.52 21.23
N GLN A 530 -6.66 8.41 21.99
CA GLN A 530 -7.36 9.38 22.85
C GLN A 530 -8.25 10.33 22.04
N ARG A 531 -7.79 10.80 20.87
CA ARG A 531 -8.55 11.64 19.95
C ARG A 531 -9.73 10.89 19.35
N ARG A 532 -9.53 9.65 18.90
CA ARG A 532 -10.57 8.75 18.39
C ARG A 532 -11.64 8.47 19.45
N ALA A 533 -11.24 8.15 20.68
CA ALA A 533 -12.16 7.94 21.80
C ALA A 533 -12.92 9.22 22.26
N ALA A 534 -12.57 10.39 21.71
CA ALA A 534 -13.38 11.61 21.81
C ALA A 534 -14.31 11.81 20.60
N PHE A 535 -13.89 11.41 19.40
CA PHE A 535 -14.71 11.42 18.18
C PHE A 535 -15.83 10.36 18.26
N GLU A 536 -15.56 9.20 18.87
CA GLU A 536 -16.50 8.09 19.10
C GLU A 536 -17.59 8.39 20.15
N LYS A 537 -17.61 9.61 20.73
CA LYS A 537 -18.65 10.12 21.65
C LYS A 537 -19.58 11.15 21.00
N VAL A 538 -19.49 11.34 19.69
CA VAL A 538 -20.30 12.31 18.93
C VAL A 538 -21.55 11.62 18.42
N ASP A 539 -22.61 11.66 19.23
CA ASP A 539 -23.90 11.05 18.91
C ASP A 539 -24.87 12.00 18.20
N THR A 540 -24.67 13.33 18.30
CA THR A 540 -25.55 14.34 17.67
C THR A 540 -24.79 15.39 16.85
N GLU A 541 -25.51 16.13 16.00
CA GLU A 541 -24.95 17.29 15.30
C GLU A 541 -24.50 18.41 16.27
N ALA A 542 -25.11 18.52 17.46
CA ALA A 542 -24.69 19.51 18.46
C ALA A 542 -23.30 19.17 19.02
N ASP A 543 -23.05 17.89 19.33
CA ASP A 543 -21.73 17.40 19.78
C ASP A 543 -20.68 17.57 18.68
N LEU A 544 -21.06 17.30 17.43
CA LEU A 544 -20.24 17.48 16.24
C LEU A 544 -19.81 18.95 16.06
N LEU A 545 -20.74 19.89 16.20
CA LEU A 545 -20.47 21.33 16.12
C LEU A 545 -19.62 21.82 17.30
N ALA A 546 -19.84 21.29 18.50
CA ALA A 546 -19.00 21.58 19.68
C ALA A 546 -17.56 21.07 19.49
N LEU A 547 -17.38 19.84 19.01
CA LEU A 547 -16.07 19.26 18.67
C LEU A 547 -15.38 20.06 17.56
N ARG A 548 -16.12 20.44 16.51
CA ARG A 548 -15.63 21.31 15.42
C ARG A 548 -15.12 22.65 15.95
N ALA A 549 -15.84 23.29 16.86
CA ALA A 549 -15.42 24.53 17.49
C ALA A 549 -14.14 24.37 18.34
N GLN A 550 -14.04 23.30 19.14
CA GLN A 550 -12.83 22.99 19.92
C GLN A 550 -11.61 22.76 19.01
N ILE A 551 -11.76 21.99 17.94
CA ILE A 551 -10.66 21.71 17.01
C ILE A 551 -10.24 23.01 16.29
N ARG A 552 -11.20 23.87 15.89
CA ARG A 552 -10.88 25.17 15.28
C ARG A 552 -10.06 26.05 16.22
N ALA A 553 -10.41 26.11 17.50
CA ALA A 553 -9.64 26.84 18.50
C ALA A 553 -8.21 26.30 18.66
N ARG A 554 -8.03 24.96 18.70
CA ARG A 554 -6.70 24.34 18.79
C ARG A 554 -5.86 24.53 17.52
N VAL A 555 -6.45 24.45 16.33
CA VAL A 555 -5.76 24.76 15.06
C VAL A 555 -5.30 26.22 15.05
N LEU A 556 -6.13 27.15 15.52
CA LEU A 556 -5.75 28.56 15.62
C LEU A 556 -4.65 28.81 16.68
N ASP A 557 -4.68 28.15 17.85
CA ASP A 557 -3.58 28.17 18.83
C ASP A 557 -2.25 27.71 18.22
N ILE A 558 -2.27 26.55 17.56
CA ILE A 558 -1.10 25.91 16.95
C ILE A 558 -0.41 26.81 15.93
N ILE A 559 -1.18 27.50 15.08
CA ILE A 559 -0.60 28.37 14.04
C ILE A 559 -0.28 29.80 14.54
N GLY A 560 -0.50 30.11 15.82
CA GLY A 560 -0.33 31.45 16.40
C GLY A 560 -1.43 32.45 16.00
N GLY A 561 -2.59 31.95 15.58
CA GLY A 561 -3.75 32.70 15.11
C GLY A 561 -3.68 33.10 13.63
N LEU A 562 -4.66 33.87 13.17
CA LEU A 562 -4.66 34.53 11.85
C LEU A 562 -4.62 36.05 12.04
N PRO A 563 -4.14 36.84 11.05
CA PRO A 563 -4.23 38.30 11.11
C PRO A 563 -5.68 38.78 11.22
N GLU A 564 -5.97 39.61 12.22
CA GLU A 564 -7.33 40.09 12.52
C GLU A 564 -7.88 41.02 11.43
N THR A 565 -7.01 41.89 10.89
CA THR A 565 -7.37 42.90 9.89
C THR A 565 -7.01 42.45 8.48
N ARG A 566 -8.02 42.38 7.61
CA ARG A 566 -7.81 42.35 6.15
C ARG A 566 -7.45 43.75 5.66
N THR A 567 -6.17 43.97 5.38
CA THR A 567 -5.65 45.22 4.82
C THR A 567 -6.10 45.41 3.35
N PRO A 568 -5.83 46.56 2.71
CA PRO A 568 -5.91 46.68 1.26
C PRO A 568 -5.12 45.57 0.55
N LEU A 569 -5.56 45.20 -0.65
CA LEU A 569 -4.90 44.21 -1.52
C LEU A 569 -3.90 44.86 -2.49
N ASP A 570 -4.06 46.15 -2.77
CA ASP A 570 -3.29 46.97 -3.73
C ASP A 570 -3.02 46.27 -5.08
N ALA A 571 -3.98 45.45 -5.49
CA ALA A 571 -3.85 44.45 -6.55
C ALA A 571 -3.72 45.09 -7.94
N ARG A 572 -2.80 44.56 -8.75
CA ARG A 572 -2.46 45.08 -10.08
C ARG A 572 -2.37 43.94 -11.08
N VAL A 573 -3.01 44.11 -12.24
CA VAL A 573 -2.79 43.24 -13.40
C VAL A 573 -1.55 43.75 -14.14
N THR A 574 -0.47 42.97 -14.19
CA THR A 574 0.81 43.36 -14.82
C THR A 574 0.90 42.96 -16.30
N GLY A 575 -0.07 42.19 -16.80
CA GLY A 575 -0.22 41.85 -18.21
C GLY A 575 -1.25 40.75 -18.44
N THR A 576 -1.63 40.54 -19.70
CA THR A 576 -2.65 39.54 -20.08
C THR A 576 -2.16 38.74 -21.29
N ILE A 577 -2.44 37.43 -21.30
CA ILE A 577 -2.10 36.50 -22.39
C ILE A 577 -3.39 35.85 -22.90
N ALA A 578 -3.70 36.03 -24.18
CA ALA A 578 -4.81 35.32 -24.83
C ALA A 578 -4.46 33.84 -25.03
N MET A 579 -5.40 32.95 -24.70
CA MET A 579 -5.29 31.50 -24.88
C MET A 579 -6.54 30.98 -25.62
N ASP A 580 -6.53 29.69 -25.97
CA ASP A 580 -7.64 29.06 -26.67
C ASP A 580 -8.77 28.70 -25.69
N GLY A 581 -9.82 29.54 -25.67
CA GLY A 581 -11.02 29.43 -24.84
C GLY A 581 -11.03 30.28 -23.54
N TYR A 582 -9.92 30.92 -23.21
CA TYR A 582 -9.72 31.68 -21.97
C TYR A 582 -8.55 32.66 -22.12
N ARG A 583 -8.33 33.53 -21.13
CA ARG A 583 -7.12 34.36 -21.00
C ARG A 583 -6.44 34.14 -19.66
N ILE A 584 -5.15 34.44 -19.60
CA ILE A 584 -4.36 34.45 -18.36
C ILE A 584 -4.03 35.90 -18.02
N GLU A 585 -4.59 36.42 -16.93
CA GLU A 585 -4.22 37.71 -16.34
C GLU A 585 -3.10 37.48 -15.31
N LYS A 586 -2.01 38.23 -15.40
CA LYS A 586 -0.89 38.23 -14.44
C LYS A 586 -1.21 39.18 -13.31
N VAL A 587 -1.25 38.72 -12.07
CA VAL A 587 -1.70 39.52 -10.92
C VAL A 587 -0.63 39.57 -9.85
N VAL A 588 -0.40 40.75 -9.28
CA VAL A 588 0.29 40.89 -7.98
C VAL A 588 -0.66 41.58 -6.99
N PHE A 589 -0.65 41.15 -5.73
CA PHE A 589 -1.42 41.75 -4.63
C PHE A 589 -0.66 41.62 -3.30
N GLU A 590 -1.04 42.36 -2.27
CA GLU A 590 -0.48 42.24 -0.91
C GLU A 590 -1.35 41.36 0.00
N SER A 591 -0.74 40.33 0.60
CA SER A 591 -1.40 39.53 1.63
C SER A 591 -1.27 40.17 3.02
N LEU A 592 -0.11 40.76 3.30
CA LEU A 592 0.18 41.64 4.43
C LEU A 592 0.88 42.91 3.91
N PRO A 593 0.86 44.05 4.62
CA PRO A 593 1.50 45.28 4.16
C PRO A 593 2.96 45.11 3.74
N GLY A 594 3.27 45.43 2.47
CA GLY A 594 4.58 45.23 1.85
C GLY A 594 4.91 43.78 1.43
N LEU A 595 4.12 42.78 1.82
CA LEU A 595 4.36 41.36 1.51
C LEU A 595 3.52 40.95 0.29
N HIS A 596 4.15 40.99 -0.87
CA HIS A 596 3.50 40.75 -2.16
C HIS A 596 3.36 39.24 -2.47
N VAL A 597 2.26 38.90 -3.13
CA VAL A 597 1.92 37.59 -3.69
C VAL A 597 1.75 37.72 -5.20
N THR A 598 2.44 36.86 -5.95
CA THR A 598 2.39 36.75 -7.41
C THR A 598 1.45 35.63 -7.82
N ALA A 599 0.50 35.93 -8.70
CA ALA A 599 -0.56 35.02 -9.12
C ALA A 599 -0.83 35.07 -10.63
N LEU A 600 -1.43 33.98 -11.13
CA LEU A 600 -2.02 33.87 -12.45
C LEU A 600 -3.51 33.63 -12.28
N LEU A 601 -4.32 34.43 -12.96
CA LEU A 601 -5.77 34.29 -13.00
C LEU A 601 -6.19 33.83 -14.40
N TYR A 602 -6.72 32.62 -14.50
CA TYR A 602 -7.22 32.03 -15.73
C TYR A 602 -8.72 32.34 -15.82
N VAL A 603 -9.11 33.19 -16.76
CA VAL A 603 -10.50 33.66 -16.92
C VAL A 603 -11.09 33.08 -18.21
N PRO A 604 -12.13 32.23 -18.14
CA PRO A 604 -12.85 31.76 -19.33
C PRO A 604 -13.52 32.95 -20.01
N GLU A 605 -13.51 33.01 -21.34
CA GLU A 605 -14.25 34.07 -22.03
C GLU A 605 -15.77 33.84 -21.89
N GLU A 606 -16.25 32.64 -22.26
CA GLU A 606 -17.67 32.25 -22.16
C GLU A 606 -17.95 31.26 -21.00
N PRO A 607 -19.19 31.18 -20.48
CA PRO A 607 -20.29 32.11 -20.73
C PRO A 607 -20.02 33.47 -20.06
N SER A 608 -20.44 34.57 -20.68
CA SER A 608 -20.37 35.90 -20.07
C SER A 608 -21.14 36.00 -18.73
N GLY A 609 -20.72 36.91 -17.85
CA GLY A 609 -21.26 37.10 -16.49
C GLY A 609 -20.51 36.36 -15.38
N PRO A 610 -21.05 36.32 -14.14
CA PRO A 610 -20.38 35.72 -12.98
C PRO A 610 -20.22 34.20 -13.09
N LYS A 611 -18.96 33.74 -13.09
CA LYS A 611 -18.57 32.34 -13.23
C LYS A 611 -18.22 31.74 -11.85
N PRO A 612 -18.41 30.42 -11.63
CA PRO A 612 -17.85 29.75 -10.46
C PRO A 612 -16.32 29.86 -10.47
N ALA A 613 -15.66 29.77 -9.31
CA ALA A 613 -14.21 29.94 -9.21
C ALA A 613 -13.50 28.82 -8.45
N VAL A 614 -12.23 28.59 -8.76
CA VAL A 614 -11.36 27.60 -8.09
C VAL A 614 -10.05 28.23 -7.66
N LEU A 615 -9.69 28.03 -6.39
CA LEU A 615 -8.34 28.25 -5.88
C LEU A 615 -7.49 27.01 -6.17
N VAL A 616 -6.36 27.20 -6.86
CA VAL A 616 -5.36 26.17 -7.14
C VAL A 616 -4.04 26.56 -6.46
N PRO A 617 -3.89 26.28 -5.15
CA PRO A 617 -2.60 26.42 -4.48
C PRO A 617 -1.55 25.47 -5.09
N CYS A 618 -0.33 25.98 -5.28
CA CYS A 618 0.79 25.14 -5.67
C CYS A 618 1.27 24.30 -4.49
N GLY A 619 1.63 23.03 -4.73
CA GLY A 619 2.59 22.31 -3.93
C GLY A 619 4.03 22.49 -4.44
N HIS A 620 4.92 21.65 -3.90
CA HIS A 620 6.37 21.64 -4.07
C HIS A 620 6.85 21.69 -5.53
N ALA A 621 7.10 22.89 -6.04
CA ALA A 621 7.57 23.15 -7.40
C ALA A 621 8.41 24.45 -7.45
N PRO A 622 9.70 24.40 -7.86
CA PRO A 622 10.56 25.58 -7.88
C PRO A 622 10.00 26.77 -8.69
N ASP A 623 9.37 26.49 -9.83
CA ASP A 623 8.74 27.51 -10.71
C ASP A 623 7.40 28.06 -10.19
N GLY A 624 6.92 27.59 -9.03
CA GLY A 624 5.63 27.98 -8.45
C GLY A 624 4.47 27.80 -9.42
N LYS A 625 3.62 28.81 -9.56
CA LYS A 625 2.43 28.82 -10.44
C LYS A 625 2.73 28.65 -11.92
N ALA A 626 3.98 28.87 -12.34
CA ALA A 626 4.42 28.70 -13.73
C ALA A 626 4.75 27.24 -14.06
N PHE A 627 4.80 26.34 -13.08
CA PHE A 627 5.07 24.92 -13.31
C PHE A 627 3.98 24.26 -14.17
N LYS A 628 4.41 23.45 -15.15
CA LYS A 628 3.57 22.89 -16.23
C LYS A 628 2.29 22.19 -15.73
N ASN A 629 2.33 21.50 -14.59
CA ASN A 629 1.19 20.75 -14.06
C ASN A 629 0.06 21.69 -13.59
N TYR A 630 0.41 22.86 -13.03
CA TYR A 630 -0.58 23.86 -12.61
C TYR A 630 -1.14 24.64 -13.79
N GLN A 631 -0.32 24.90 -14.82
CA GLN A 631 -0.82 25.42 -16.10
C GLN A 631 -1.86 24.48 -16.74
N GLU A 632 -1.59 23.17 -16.74
CA GLU A 632 -2.50 22.15 -17.27
C GLU A 632 -3.82 22.11 -16.47
N LEU A 633 -3.72 22.03 -15.13
CA LEU A 633 -4.85 21.99 -14.20
C LEU A 633 -5.72 23.26 -14.30
N ALA A 634 -5.11 24.45 -14.25
CA ALA A 634 -5.84 25.71 -14.31
C ALA A 634 -6.45 25.97 -15.70
N GLY A 635 -5.74 25.64 -16.79
CA GLY A 635 -6.30 25.72 -18.14
C GLY A 635 -7.45 24.74 -18.39
N GLN A 636 -7.41 23.54 -17.80
CA GLN A 636 -8.51 22.57 -17.87
C GLN A 636 -9.75 23.08 -17.11
N LEU A 637 -9.57 23.59 -15.90
CA LEU A 637 -10.65 24.21 -15.12
C LEU A 637 -11.22 25.47 -15.82
N ALA A 638 -10.38 26.31 -16.42
CA ALA A 638 -10.83 27.46 -17.20
C ALA A 638 -11.71 27.04 -18.38
N ARG A 639 -11.33 26.00 -19.14
CA ARG A 639 -12.14 25.45 -20.24
C ARG A 639 -13.44 24.77 -19.79
N ARG A 640 -13.56 24.36 -18.53
CA ARG A 640 -14.83 23.91 -17.93
C ARG A 640 -15.76 25.07 -17.61
N GLY A 641 -15.24 26.29 -17.47
CA GLY A 641 -16.00 27.52 -17.20
C GLY A 641 -15.71 28.15 -15.84
N TYR A 642 -14.64 27.75 -15.15
CA TYR A 642 -14.24 28.34 -13.87
C TYR A 642 -13.25 29.50 -14.02
N VAL A 643 -13.39 30.55 -13.22
CA VAL A 643 -12.28 31.48 -12.97
C VAL A 643 -11.29 30.82 -12.01
N VAL A 644 -10.02 30.66 -12.40
CA VAL A 644 -9.03 29.92 -11.61
C VAL A 644 -7.90 30.83 -11.16
N ILE A 645 -7.60 30.89 -9.86
CA ILE A 645 -6.42 31.58 -9.35
C ILE A 645 -5.37 30.58 -8.88
N CYS A 646 -4.13 30.79 -9.32
CA CYS A 646 -2.97 29.98 -8.95
C CYS A 646 -1.81 30.94 -8.58
N TRP A 647 -1.28 30.82 -7.36
CA TRP A 647 -0.27 31.74 -6.81
C TRP A 647 1.01 31.02 -6.41
N ASP A 648 2.11 31.76 -6.32
CA ASP A 648 3.37 31.26 -5.78
C ASP A 648 3.29 31.17 -4.24
N PRO A 649 3.57 30.01 -3.63
CA PRO A 649 3.88 29.93 -2.20
C PRO A 649 5.17 30.71 -1.87
N VAL A 650 5.34 31.07 -0.60
CA VAL A 650 6.55 31.77 -0.15
C VAL A 650 7.76 30.83 -0.22
N GLY A 651 8.87 31.27 -0.83
CA GLY A 651 10.02 30.40 -1.12
C GLY A 651 9.93 29.65 -2.46
N GLN A 652 8.86 29.84 -3.23
CA GLN A 652 8.65 29.27 -4.57
C GLN A 652 8.46 30.37 -5.63
N GLY A 653 8.67 30.03 -6.90
CA GLY A 653 8.38 30.91 -8.05
C GLY A 653 9.05 32.27 -7.94
N GLU A 654 8.26 33.35 -8.02
CA GLU A 654 8.76 34.72 -7.94
C GLU A 654 8.91 35.24 -6.49
N ARG A 655 8.73 34.38 -5.47
CA ARG A 655 8.66 34.76 -4.04
C ARG A 655 9.78 34.16 -3.18
N SER A 656 10.99 33.98 -3.73
CA SER A 656 12.16 33.64 -2.91
C SER A 656 12.41 34.75 -1.88
N GLN A 657 12.52 34.37 -0.61
CA GLN A 657 12.81 35.28 0.51
C GLN A 657 14.32 35.49 0.70
N PHE A 658 15.14 34.63 0.09
CA PHE A 658 16.59 34.65 0.23
C PHE A 658 17.35 34.82 -1.08
N TRP A 659 16.69 35.31 -2.13
CA TRP A 659 17.25 35.53 -3.47
C TRP A 659 18.56 36.33 -3.46
N ASP A 660 19.53 35.86 -4.24
CA ASP A 660 20.77 36.53 -4.55
C ASP A 660 20.75 36.98 -6.02
N ALA A 661 20.47 38.27 -6.23
CA ALA A 661 20.38 38.85 -7.57
C ALA A 661 21.70 38.82 -8.35
N ALA A 662 22.85 38.79 -7.66
CA ALA A 662 24.17 38.70 -8.31
C ALA A 662 24.51 37.26 -8.73
N ARG A 663 23.90 36.25 -8.08
CA ARG A 663 24.04 34.82 -8.43
C ARG A 663 22.86 34.26 -9.25
N GLY A 664 21.77 35.02 -9.41
CA GLY A 664 20.59 34.61 -10.18
C GLY A 664 19.84 33.41 -9.60
N ARG A 665 19.91 33.21 -8.27
CA ARG A 665 19.28 32.08 -7.56
C ARG A 665 19.08 32.40 -6.07
N SER A 666 18.32 31.58 -5.36
CA SER A 666 18.28 31.64 -3.89
C SER A 666 19.61 31.26 -3.24
N ARG A 667 19.83 31.74 -2.01
CA ARG A 667 20.93 31.33 -1.14
C ARG A 667 20.72 29.94 -0.52
N TYR A 668 19.47 29.46 -0.50
CA TYR A 668 19.10 28.10 -0.12
C TYR A 668 18.56 27.35 -1.35
N ASN A 669 18.23 26.06 -1.20
CA ASN A 669 17.40 25.39 -2.20
C ASN A 669 15.99 26.01 -2.16
N LEU A 670 15.41 26.32 -3.33
CA LEU A 670 14.02 26.77 -3.43
C LEU A 670 13.06 25.69 -2.89
N VAL A 671 11.82 26.09 -2.59
CA VAL A 671 10.84 25.22 -1.92
C VAL A 671 11.36 24.84 -0.51
N CYS A 672 11.50 23.55 -0.19
CA CYS A 672 11.76 23.02 1.16
C CYS A 672 12.98 23.64 1.86
N GLY A 673 14.01 24.03 1.11
CA GLY A 673 15.21 24.67 1.68
C GLY A 673 14.98 26.10 2.19
N GLU A 674 14.05 26.85 1.59
CA GLU A 674 13.58 28.12 2.16
C GLU A 674 12.52 27.87 3.23
N HIS A 675 11.61 26.90 3.01
CA HIS A 675 10.57 26.56 3.98
C HIS A 675 11.16 26.14 5.33
N ALA A 676 12.22 25.31 5.34
CA ALA A 676 12.95 24.93 6.55
C ALA A 676 13.49 26.14 7.33
N VAL A 677 14.02 27.17 6.66
CA VAL A 677 14.52 28.38 7.32
C VAL A 677 13.36 29.25 7.83
N LEU A 678 12.32 29.43 7.03
CA LEU A 678 11.16 30.26 7.37
C LEU A 678 10.32 29.64 8.49
N GLY A 679 10.08 28.33 8.44
CA GLY A 679 9.34 27.56 9.44
C GLY A 679 10.05 27.49 10.78
N ASN A 680 11.37 27.27 10.82
CA ASN A 680 12.14 27.33 12.06
C ASN A 680 12.07 28.73 12.71
N LEU A 681 12.16 29.80 11.91
CA LEU A 681 11.98 31.17 12.40
C LEU A 681 10.56 31.43 12.90
N ALA A 682 9.54 30.90 12.19
CA ALA A 682 8.14 31.02 12.59
C ALA A 682 7.88 30.31 13.94
N CYS A 683 8.32 29.06 14.10
CA CYS A 683 8.15 28.29 15.34
C CYS A 683 8.78 28.98 16.55
N ILE A 684 9.96 29.58 16.39
CA ILE A 684 10.63 30.40 17.43
C ILE A 684 9.82 31.67 17.77
N ALA A 685 9.01 32.16 16.83
CA ALA A 685 8.11 33.30 16.99
C ALA A 685 6.67 32.92 17.41
N GLY A 686 6.44 31.71 17.93
CA GLY A 686 5.12 31.29 18.43
C GLY A 686 4.04 31.20 17.34
N THR A 687 4.47 30.94 16.11
CA THR A 687 3.64 30.88 14.90
C THR A 687 4.20 29.79 13.99
N THR A 688 3.58 29.49 12.86
CA THR A 688 4.05 28.45 11.92
C THR A 688 4.07 28.97 10.48
N LEU A 689 4.66 28.20 9.54
CA LEU A 689 4.81 28.63 8.14
C LEU A 689 3.48 28.57 7.36
N ASP A 690 2.69 27.53 7.62
CA ASP A 690 1.36 27.31 7.07
C ASP A 690 0.43 28.51 7.33
N ARG A 691 0.50 29.16 8.50
CA ARG A 691 -0.22 30.41 8.77
C ARG A 691 -0.14 31.41 7.62
N TYR A 692 1.08 31.65 7.13
CA TYR A 692 1.34 32.66 6.11
C TYR A 692 0.89 32.20 4.72
N MET A 693 1.07 30.92 4.39
CA MET A 693 0.63 30.36 3.11
C MET A 693 -0.90 30.24 3.02
N VAL A 694 -1.56 29.87 4.12
CA VAL A 694 -3.02 29.85 4.26
C VAL A 694 -3.57 31.27 4.24
N TRP A 695 -2.89 32.24 4.86
CA TRP A 695 -3.27 33.65 4.73
C TRP A 695 -3.10 34.15 3.30
N ASP A 696 -1.99 33.86 2.62
CA ASP A 696 -1.79 34.19 1.19
C ASP A 696 -2.96 33.65 0.33
N GLY A 697 -3.43 32.43 0.59
CA GLY A 697 -4.60 31.85 -0.08
C GLY A 697 -5.95 32.47 0.31
N MET A 698 -6.17 32.83 1.59
CA MET A 698 -7.34 33.62 2.01
C MET A 698 -7.38 35.00 1.32
N ARG A 699 -6.22 35.58 1.07
CA ARG A 699 -6.03 36.86 0.38
C ARG A 699 -6.16 36.73 -1.14
N ALA A 700 -5.78 35.59 -1.71
CA ALA A 700 -6.13 35.22 -3.10
C ALA A 700 -7.66 35.08 -3.28
N LEU A 701 -8.37 34.53 -2.29
CA LEU A 701 -9.84 34.52 -2.27
C LEU A 701 -10.42 35.93 -2.10
N ASP A 702 -9.88 36.76 -1.19
CA ASP A 702 -10.30 38.16 -1.08
C ASP A 702 -10.19 38.89 -2.44
N TYR A 703 -9.10 38.67 -3.20
CA TYR A 703 -8.95 39.21 -4.56
C TYR A 703 -10.00 38.67 -5.54
N LEU A 704 -10.25 37.35 -5.59
CA LEU A 704 -11.30 36.77 -6.43
C LEU A 704 -12.67 37.42 -6.16
N LEU A 705 -12.99 37.66 -4.89
CA LEU A 705 -14.27 38.24 -4.47
C LEU A 705 -14.39 39.75 -4.78
N THR A 706 -13.32 40.43 -5.22
CA THR A 706 -13.43 41.80 -5.77
C THR A 706 -13.97 41.84 -7.20
N ARG A 707 -14.00 40.70 -7.92
CA ARG A 707 -14.23 40.67 -9.36
C ARG A 707 -15.69 40.47 -9.75
N PRO A 708 -16.22 41.22 -10.73
CA PRO A 708 -17.59 41.05 -11.23
C PRO A 708 -17.79 39.80 -12.11
N ASP A 709 -16.71 39.13 -12.53
CA ASP A 709 -16.76 37.87 -13.29
C ASP A 709 -16.74 36.61 -12.41
N VAL A 710 -16.86 36.76 -11.07
CA VAL A 710 -16.87 35.66 -10.09
C VAL A 710 -18.20 35.58 -9.32
N ASP A 711 -18.82 34.39 -9.26
CA ASP A 711 -19.96 34.09 -8.37
C ASP A 711 -19.43 33.70 -6.98
N ALA A 712 -19.48 34.65 -6.05
CA ALA A 712 -19.01 34.54 -4.67
C ALA A 712 -19.57 33.35 -3.87
N ARG A 713 -20.63 32.68 -4.34
CA ARG A 713 -21.27 31.53 -3.68
C ARG A 713 -20.77 30.18 -4.21
N ARG A 714 -19.98 30.17 -5.28
CA ARG A 714 -19.51 28.96 -5.99
C ARG A 714 -18.00 28.94 -6.09
N ILE A 715 -17.38 28.89 -4.91
CA ILE A 715 -15.93 28.88 -4.70
C ILE A 715 -15.49 27.45 -4.35
N ALA A 716 -14.47 26.96 -5.06
CA ALA A 716 -13.82 25.68 -4.80
C ALA A 716 -12.34 25.86 -4.45
N VAL A 717 -11.72 24.83 -3.84
CA VAL A 717 -10.26 24.74 -3.70
C VAL A 717 -9.75 23.33 -4.01
N THR A 718 -8.69 23.23 -4.81
CA THR A 718 -8.04 21.94 -5.13
C THR A 718 -6.56 22.07 -5.46
N GLY A 719 -5.76 21.13 -4.99
CA GLY A 719 -4.31 21.07 -5.20
C GLY A 719 -3.72 19.79 -4.63
N THR A 720 -2.46 19.53 -4.94
CA THR A 720 -1.72 18.28 -4.62
C THR A 720 -0.50 18.59 -3.77
N SER A 721 -0.10 17.69 -2.86
CA SER A 721 1.08 17.87 -2.01
C SER A 721 0.91 19.10 -1.09
N GLY A 722 1.83 20.07 -1.10
CA GLY A 722 1.63 21.39 -0.45
C GLY A 722 0.36 22.12 -0.91
N GLY A 723 -0.09 21.90 -2.14
CA GLY A 723 -1.39 22.36 -2.62
C GLY A 723 -2.57 21.57 -2.01
N GLY A 724 -2.36 20.31 -1.64
CA GLY A 724 -3.34 19.50 -0.91
C GLY A 724 -3.45 19.93 0.55
N PHE A 725 -2.30 20.22 1.18
CA PHE A 725 -2.21 20.90 2.48
C PHE A 725 -2.99 22.22 2.48
N GLN A 726 -2.61 23.16 1.59
CA GLN A 726 -3.28 24.46 1.48
C GLN A 726 -4.78 24.30 1.17
N SER A 727 -5.16 23.33 0.32
CA SER A 727 -6.58 23.06 0.04
C SER A 727 -7.37 22.65 1.28
N LEU A 728 -6.81 21.78 2.12
CA LEU A 728 -7.47 21.36 3.36
C LEU A 728 -7.53 22.51 4.38
N TYR A 729 -6.43 23.23 4.60
CA TYR A 729 -6.39 24.32 5.58
C TYR A 729 -7.23 25.54 5.17
N LEU A 730 -7.21 25.92 3.89
CA LEU A 730 -8.11 26.97 3.36
C LEU A 730 -9.57 26.55 3.53
N GLY A 731 -9.90 25.29 3.17
CA GLY A 731 -11.23 24.73 3.41
C GLY A 731 -11.63 24.74 4.89
N ALA A 732 -10.72 24.36 5.79
CA ALA A 732 -10.95 24.30 7.23
C ALA A 732 -11.13 25.68 7.88
N LEU A 733 -10.36 26.68 7.46
CA LEU A 733 -10.28 27.97 8.13
C LEU A 733 -11.10 29.08 7.46
N ASP A 734 -11.35 29.02 6.14
CA ASP A 734 -12.23 29.95 5.41
C ASP A 734 -13.57 29.28 5.05
N GLU A 735 -14.67 29.76 5.63
CA GLU A 735 -16.01 29.20 5.40
C GLU A 735 -16.62 29.66 4.06
N ARG A 736 -16.02 30.64 3.38
CA ARG A 736 -16.48 31.14 2.06
C ARG A 736 -16.20 30.15 0.91
N ILE A 737 -15.31 29.18 1.14
CA ILE A 737 -15.01 28.11 0.18
C ILE A 737 -16.11 27.05 0.28
N GLY A 738 -16.91 26.89 -0.77
CA GLY A 738 -18.08 26.01 -0.80
C GLY A 738 -17.77 24.54 -1.06
N VAL A 739 -16.64 24.21 -1.70
CA VAL A 739 -16.23 22.81 -1.94
C VAL A 739 -14.72 22.63 -1.87
N VAL A 740 -14.27 21.52 -1.25
CA VAL A 740 -12.87 21.28 -0.87
C VAL A 740 -12.39 19.95 -1.48
N ALA A 741 -11.29 19.97 -2.23
CA ALA A 741 -10.79 18.80 -2.96
C ALA A 741 -9.26 18.62 -2.86
N PRO A 742 -8.70 18.28 -1.69
CA PRO A 742 -7.27 18.04 -1.50
C PRO A 742 -6.82 16.71 -2.13
N SER A 743 -5.65 16.74 -2.78
CA SER A 743 -4.98 15.59 -3.39
C SER A 743 -3.64 15.30 -2.71
N CYS A 744 -3.30 14.01 -2.55
CA CYS A 744 -1.98 13.53 -2.08
C CYS A 744 -1.42 14.33 -0.89
N PHE A 745 -2.15 14.29 0.24
CA PHE A 745 -1.78 14.99 1.47
C PHE A 745 -2.49 14.39 2.70
N VAL A 746 -3.80 14.16 2.61
CA VAL A 746 -4.56 13.61 3.74
C VAL A 746 -4.14 12.18 4.03
N THR A 747 -3.65 11.96 5.24
CA THR A 747 -3.37 10.64 5.83
C THR A 747 -3.64 10.72 7.35
N SER A 748 -3.13 9.82 8.18
CA SER A 748 -3.15 9.97 9.65
C SER A 748 -1.73 10.25 10.16
N LEU A 749 -1.55 11.28 10.98
CA LEU A 749 -0.22 11.78 11.35
C LEU A 749 0.72 10.73 11.98
N PRO A 750 0.27 9.80 12.87
CA PRO A 750 1.14 8.72 13.36
C PRO A 750 1.66 7.80 12.24
N MET A 751 0.87 7.55 11.20
CA MET A 751 1.30 6.78 10.03
C MET A 751 2.28 7.57 9.14
N ARG A 752 2.07 8.89 8.96
CA ARG A 752 3.06 9.73 8.27
C ARG A 752 4.38 9.76 9.03
N MET A 753 4.34 9.92 10.36
CA MET A 753 5.53 9.88 11.23
C MET A 753 6.28 8.54 11.12
N ALA A 754 5.56 7.41 10.98
CA ALA A 754 6.18 6.11 10.76
C ALA A 754 6.84 6.03 9.37
N ASN A 755 6.14 6.47 8.31
CA ASN A 755 6.67 6.39 6.94
C ASN A 755 7.84 7.36 6.68
N ARG A 756 7.99 8.43 7.48
CA ARG A 756 9.19 9.30 7.43
C ARG A 756 10.51 8.56 7.62
N ILE A 757 10.47 7.44 8.34
CA ILE A 757 11.68 6.66 8.61
C ILE A 757 12.15 5.91 7.36
N PHE A 758 11.25 5.68 6.39
CA PHE A 758 11.51 4.81 5.24
C PHE A 758 11.41 5.51 3.87
N GLU A 759 10.46 6.46 3.71
CA GLU A 759 10.14 7.07 2.41
C GLU A 759 10.00 8.61 2.41
N ASP A 760 9.63 9.24 3.54
CA ASP A 760 9.40 10.70 3.68
C ASP A 760 10.36 11.36 4.71
N PRO A 761 11.71 11.24 4.59
CA PRO A 761 12.63 11.74 5.63
C PRO A 761 12.69 13.27 5.73
N ASP A 762 12.41 13.98 4.63
CA ASP A 762 12.48 15.44 4.54
C ASP A 762 11.13 16.10 4.93
N SER A 763 10.87 16.17 6.23
CA SER A 763 9.70 16.86 6.79
C SER A 763 9.72 18.38 6.47
N ASP A 764 8.68 18.87 5.80
CA ASP A 764 8.52 20.30 5.47
C ASP A 764 7.62 21.01 6.52
N PRO A 765 8.10 22.09 7.18
CA PRO A 765 7.32 22.82 8.18
C PRO A 765 6.11 23.60 7.61
N GLU A 766 5.87 23.66 6.29
CA GLU A 766 4.54 24.05 5.77
C GLU A 766 3.48 22.96 5.96
N GLN A 767 3.85 21.68 6.06
CA GLN A 767 2.92 20.57 6.21
C GLN A 767 2.91 19.94 7.60
N ASP A 768 3.96 20.18 8.40
CA ASP A 768 4.14 19.58 9.73
C ASP A 768 4.19 20.62 10.89
N PRO A 769 3.14 21.44 11.10
CA PRO A 769 3.04 22.32 12.28
C PRO A 769 3.29 21.62 13.62
N TYR A 770 4.05 22.29 14.47
CA TYR A 770 4.36 21.84 15.83
C TYR A 770 3.07 21.66 16.66
N ARG A 771 3.10 20.74 17.64
CA ARG A 771 1.98 20.41 18.56
C ARG A 771 0.70 19.81 17.95
N LEU A 772 0.56 19.59 16.63
CA LEU A 772 -0.64 18.97 16.02
C LEU A 772 -1.14 17.72 16.76
N VAL A 773 -0.32 16.65 16.79
CA VAL A 773 -0.70 15.38 17.43
C VAL A 773 -0.93 15.54 18.94
N SER A 774 -0.09 16.31 19.64
CA SER A 774 -0.21 16.49 21.09
C SER A 774 -1.37 17.39 21.54
N ALA A 775 -1.91 18.23 20.65
CA ALA A 775 -3.18 18.94 20.83
C ALA A 775 -4.41 18.11 20.45
N GLY A 776 -4.22 16.86 19.97
CA GLY A 776 -5.30 16.01 19.46
C GLY A 776 -5.82 16.45 18.07
N VAL A 777 -4.99 17.12 17.27
CA VAL A 777 -5.31 17.55 15.90
C VAL A 777 -4.58 16.65 14.90
N ASP A 778 -5.31 15.71 14.31
CA ASP A 778 -4.90 14.96 13.10
C ASP A 778 -5.62 15.57 11.87
N HIS A 779 -5.26 15.16 10.64
CA HIS A 779 -5.98 15.55 9.43
C HIS A 779 -7.48 15.22 9.48
N ALA A 780 -7.88 14.20 10.25
CA ALA A 780 -9.28 13.92 10.55
C ALA A 780 -10.00 15.12 11.22
N GLY A 781 -9.32 15.82 12.14
CA GLY A 781 -9.84 17.04 12.75
C GLY A 781 -9.90 18.22 11.77
N LEU A 782 -8.87 18.39 10.94
CA LEU A 782 -8.85 19.44 9.91
C LEU A 782 -9.96 19.25 8.86
N MET A 783 -10.21 18.00 8.43
CA MET A 783 -11.37 17.67 7.59
C MET A 783 -12.71 17.95 8.28
N LEU A 784 -12.81 17.71 9.60
CA LEU A 784 -14.02 17.98 10.36
C LEU A 784 -14.37 19.48 10.38
N LEU A 785 -13.38 20.37 10.26
CA LEU A 785 -13.61 21.81 10.11
C LEU A 785 -14.30 22.18 8.78
N VAL A 786 -14.29 21.30 7.78
CA VAL A 786 -15.00 21.52 6.51
C VAL A 786 -16.50 21.24 6.65
N TYR A 787 -16.93 20.34 7.54
CA TYR A 787 -18.35 20.06 7.82
C TYR A 787 -19.14 21.37 8.05
N PRO A 788 -20.35 21.55 7.50
CA PRO A 788 -21.15 20.61 6.70
C PRO A 788 -20.93 20.72 5.17
N ARG A 789 -19.84 21.35 4.70
CA ARG A 789 -19.61 21.63 3.28
C ARG A 789 -19.04 20.40 2.53
N PRO A 790 -19.30 20.26 1.22
CA PRO A 790 -18.77 19.15 0.43
C PRO A 790 -17.23 19.04 0.39
N ILE A 791 -16.73 17.83 0.63
CA ILE A 791 -15.31 17.48 0.56
C ILE A 791 -15.08 16.17 -0.21
N ILE A 792 -14.07 16.15 -1.09
CA ILE A 792 -13.58 14.93 -1.74
C ILE A 792 -12.08 14.74 -1.49
N LEU A 793 -11.69 13.58 -0.95
CA LEU A 793 -10.29 13.19 -0.87
C LEU A 793 -9.82 12.54 -2.18
N LEU A 794 -8.64 12.91 -2.64
CA LEU A 794 -8.06 12.44 -3.90
C LEU A 794 -6.72 11.76 -3.60
N ALA A 795 -6.77 10.45 -3.42
CA ALA A 795 -5.66 9.67 -2.91
C ALA A 795 -4.91 8.93 -4.02
N ALA A 796 -3.66 8.59 -3.75
CA ALA A 796 -2.78 7.79 -4.61
C ALA A 796 -2.35 6.54 -3.82
N THR A 797 -2.41 5.34 -4.43
CA THR A 797 -2.15 4.07 -3.72
C THR A 797 -0.67 3.75 -3.50
N ARG A 798 0.24 4.46 -4.17
CA ARG A 798 1.70 4.31 -4.04
C ARG A 798 2.37 5.62 -3.59
N ASP A 799 1.66 6.39 -2.77
CA ASP A 799 2.11 7.68 -2.25
C ASP A 799 2.94 7.51 -0.98
N PHE A 800 3.92 8.39 -0.75
CA PHE A 800 4.65 8.43 0.51
C PHE A 800 3.76 8.98 1.66
N PHE A 801 2.63 9.61 1.33
CA PHE A 801 1.50 9.82 2.24
C PHE A 801 0.70 8.50 2.37
N PRO A 802 0.77 7.75 3.49
CA PRO A 802 0.27 6.37 3.52
C PRO A 802 -1.24 6.27 3.29
N ILE A 803 -1.63 5.46 2.30
CA ILE A 803 -3.02 5.28 1.85
C ILE A 803 -3.89 4.62 2.94
N GLU A 804 -3.30 3.81 3.81
CA GLU A 804 -3.91 3.22 5.01
C GLU A 804 -4.41 4.32 5.95
N GLY A 805 -3.58 5.36 6.15
CA GLY A 805 -3.91 6.53 6.95
C GLY A 805 -4.98 7.38 6.29
N THR A 806 -4.95 7.52 4.95
CA THR A 806 -6.01 8.20 4.20
C THR A 806 -7.35 7.48 4.35
N ARG A 807 -7.36 6.14 4.22
CA ARG A 807 -8.53 5.27 4.39
C ARG A 807 -9.03 5.24 5.83
N LYS A 808 -8.16 5.34 6.84
CA LYS A 808 -8.51 5.51 8.25
C LYS A 808 -9.22 6.85 8.46
N THR A 809 -8.54 7.95 8.14
CA THR A 809 -9.03 9.32 8.28
C THR A 809 -10.35 9.55 7.52
N PHE A 810 -10.49 9.00 6.31
CA PHE A 810 -11.74 9.05 5.54
C PHE A 810 -12.90 8.36 6.25
N ARG A 811 -12.73 7.10 6.67
CA ARG A 811 -13.80 6.31 7.33
C ARG A 811 -14.28 6.95 8.62
N GLU A 812 -13.36 7.53 9.38
CA GLU A 812 -13.63 8.24 10.63
C GLU A 812 -14.48 9.50 10.40
N VAL A 813 -14.03 10.42 9.53
CA VAL A 813 -14.78 11.66 9.25
C VAL A 813 -16.09 11.38 8.51
N ALA A 814 -16.13 10.35 7.65
CA ALA A 814 -17.36 9.90 6.99
C ALA A 814 -18.34 9.19 7.95
N ALA A 815 -17.97 8.87 9.19
CA ALA A 815 -18.93 8.54 10.24
C ALA A 815 -19.57 9.80 10.82
N LEU A 816 -18.75 10.80 11.15
CA LEU A 816 -19.23 12.06 11.72
C LEU A 816 -20.13 12.86 10.77
N PHE A 817 -19.81 12.89 9.47
CA PHE A 817 -20.70 13.46 8.44
C PHE A 817 -22.05 12.72 8.35
N ARG A 818 -22.14 11.43 8.71
CA ARG A 818 -23.42 10.69 8.76
C ARG A 818 -24.23 10.98 10.01
N VAL A 819 -23.58 11.19 11.16
CA VAL A 819 -24.24 11.68 12.40
C VAL A 819 -24.93 13.02 12.12
N GLY A 820 -24.23 13.94 11.47
CA GLY A 820 -24.77 15.22 10.98
C GLY A 820 -25.65 15.15 9.72
N GLY A 821 -26.21 13.99 9.35
CA GLY A 821 -27.17 13.89 8.23
C GLY A 821 -26.64 14.29 6.84
N HIS A 822 -25.32 14.33 6.65
CA HIS A 822 -24.64 14.88 5.46
C HIS A 822 -23.61 13.91 4.85
N GLY A 823 -23.82 12.61 5.00
CA GLY A 823 -22.96 11.56 4.44
C GLY A 823 -22.84 11.56 2.91
N ASP A 824 -23.73 12.28 2.21
CA ASP A 824 -23.68 12.53 0.75
C ASP A 824 -22.62 13.57 0.34
N ARG A 825 -22.16 14.39 1.30
CA ARG A 825 -21.24 15.51 1.06
C ARG A 825 -19.77 15.14 1.21
N ILE A 826 -19.45 13.91 1.63
CA ILE A 826 -18.08 13.43 1.80
C ILE A 826 -17.79 12.28 0.83
N ALA A 827 -16.67 12.36 0.11
CA ALA A 827 -16.25 11.35 -0.86
C ALA A 827 -14.74 11.10 -0.84
N MET A 828 -14.32 9.99 -1.43
CA MET A 828 -12.92 9.68 -1.69
C MET A 828 -12.80 9.01 -3.07
N ALA A 829 -11.74 9.33 -3.80
CA ALA A 829 -11.34 8.65 -5.02
C ALA A 829 -9.85 8.26 -4.91
N GLU A 830 -9.57 6.97 -4.99
CA GLU A 830 -8.22 6.42 -5.01
C GLU A 830 -7.76 6.22 -6.46
N GLY A 831 -6.51 6.58 -6.75
CA GLY A 831 -5.87 6.38 -8.05
C GLY A 831 -4.61 5.52 -7.94
N VAL A 832 -4.37 4.69 -8.95
CA VAL A 832 -3.36 3.63 -8.94
C VAL A 832 -2.01 4.14 -9.47
N HIS A 833 -1.36 4.99 -8.67
CA HIS A 833 -0.13 5.72 -9.03
C HIS A 833 0.63 6.19 -7.78
N GLY A 834 1.83 6.74 -7.99
CA GLY A 834 2.58 7.46 -6.96
C GLY A 834 2.14 8.92 -6.80
N HIS A 835 2.93 9.71 -6.06
CA HIS A 835 2.62 11.09 -5.67
C HIS A 835 2.42 12.06 -6.86
N MET A 836 1.18 12.25 -7.33
CA MET A 836 0.84 13.18 -8.41
C MET A 836 -0.67 13.48 -8.51
N TYR A 837 -1.05 14.62 -9.11
CA TYR A 837 -2.43 14.87 -9.53
C TYR A 837 -2.75 14.11 -10.84
N SER A 838 -3.08 12.82 -10.69
CA SER A 838 -3.35 11.93 -11.82
C SER A 838 -4.55 12.35 -12.66
N PRO A 839 -4.64 11.89 -13.92
CA PRO A 839 -5.85 12.03 -14.73
C PRO A 839 -7.10 11.46 -14.03
N GLU A 840 -6.95 10.39 -13.25
CA GLU A 840 -8.03 9.72 -12.51
C GLU A 840 -8.54 10.61 -11.37
N ASN A 841 -7.62 11.10 -10.51
CA ASN A 841 -7.96 12.05 -9.46
C ASN A 841 -8.55 13.34 -10.04
N ARG A 842 -7.98 13.90 -11.13
CA ARG A 842 -8.49 15.12 -11.77
C ARG A 842 -9.92 14.97 -12.28
N ARG A 843 -10.25 13.85 -12.94
CA ARG A 843 -11.63 13.58 -13.38
C ARG A 843 -12.59 13.46 -12.19
N ALA A 844 -12.19 12.78 -11.11
CA ALA A 844 -13.01 12.67 -9.89
C ALA A 844 -13.23 14.03 -9.22
N ALA A 845 -12.18 14.84 -9.08
CA ALA A 845 -12.23 16.18 -8.52
C ALA A 845 -13.17 17.10 -9.32
N PHE A 846 -12.98 17.13 -10.64
CA PHE A 846 -13.76 17.98 -11.52
C PHE A 846 -15.23 17.56 -11.52
N ALA A 847 -15.53 16.26 -11.60
CA ALA A 847 -16.91 15.78 -11.53
C ALA A 847 -17.60 16.11 -10.18
N PHE A 848 -16.87 16.09 -9.07
CA PHE A 848 -17.38 16.47 -7.76
C PHE A 848 -17.63 17.99 -7.66
N MET A 849 -16.66 18.82 -8.06
CA MET A 849 -16.80 20.28 -8.06
C MET A 849 -17.89 20.75 -9.03
N ASP A 850 -17.99 20.16 -10.23
CA ASP A 850 -18.99 20.50 -11.23
C ASP A 850 -20.40 20.23 -10.72
N ARG A 851 -20.60 19.07 -10.07
CA ARG A 851 -21.88 18.69 -9.45
C ARG A 851 -22.29 19.66 -8.34
N VAL A 852 -21.35 20.12 -7.51
CA VAL A 852 -21.63 21.06 -6.41
C VAL A 852 -21.86 22.49 -6.91
N ASN A 853 -21.13 22.93 -7.93
CA ASN A 853 -21.24 24.29 -8.49
C ASN A 853 -22.28 24.41 -9.63
N GLY A 854 -23.00 23.33 -9.97
CA GLY A 854 -24.07 23.32 -10.97
C GLY A 854 -23.60 23.40 -12.42
N LEU A 855 -22.39 22.93 -12.74
CA LEU A 855 -21.90 22.84 -14.12
C LEU A 855 -22.40 21.54 -14.79
N PRO A 856 -22.56 21.54 -16.14
CA PRO A 856 -22.90 20.31 -16.87
C PRO A 856 -21.77 19.26 -16.75
N PRO A 857 -22.08 17.97 -16.54
CA PRO A 857 -21.07 16.91 -16.47
C PRO A 857 -20.18 16.83 -17.71
N ARG A 858 -18.87 16.65 -17.51
CA ARG A 858 -17.87 16.41 -18.59
C ARG A 858 -16.80 15.42 -18.14
N ASP A 859 -16.58 14.35 -18.90
CA ASP A 859 -15.56 13.34 -18.55
C ASP A 859 -14.17 13.63 -19.14
N THR A 860 -14.05 14.65 -20.01
CA THR A 860 -12.79 14.99 -20.68
C THR A 860 -11.82 15.76 -19.78
N LEU A 861 -10.53 15.51 -19.98
CA LEU A 861 -9.43 16.39 -19.59
C LEU A 861 -8.86 16.98 -20.88
N ASP A 862 -9.19 18.23 -21.17
CA ASP A 862 -8.85 18.84 -22.45
C ASP A 862 -7.35 19.17 -22.52
N ALA A 863 -6.72 18.99 -23.68
CA ALA A 863 -5.30 19.27 -23.86
C ALA A 863 -5.05 20.80 -23.87
N VAL A 864 -4.25 21.27 -22.90
CA VAL A 864 -3.92 22.70 -22.70
C VAL A 864 -2.55 23.02 -23.31
N LYS A 865 -2.43 24.19 -23.94
CA LYS A 865 -1.14 24.73 -24.37
C LYS A 865 -0.34 25.19 -23.15
N ILE A 866 0.75 24.50 -22.85
CA ILE A 866 1.75 24.94 -21.87
C ILE A 866 2.58 26.10 -22.46
N LEU A 867 2.90 27.09 -21.64
CA LEU A 867 3.76 28.23 -21.97
C LEU A 867 5.09 28.13 -21.19
N ASP A 868 6.14 28.74 -21.74
CA ASP A 868 7.42 28.90 -21.05
C ASP A 868 7.25 29.72 -19.76
N ALA A 869 7.89 29.29 -18.66
CA ALA A 869 7.75 29.96 -17.36
C ALA A 869 8.13 31.45 -17.39
N ALA A 870 9.06 31.85 -18.26
CA ALA A 870 9.42 33.25 -18.47
C ALA A 870 8.25 34.10 -19.01
N ALA A 871 7.38 33.53 -19.86
CA ALA A 871 6.19 34.21 -20.36
C ALA A 871 5.15 34.44 -19.25
N LEU A 872 5.15 33.62 -18.20
CA LEU A 872 4.22 33.67 -17.07
C LEU A 872 4.67 34.51 -15.87
N ARG A 873 5.89 35.07 -15.89
CA ARG A 873 6.38 35.97 -14.84
C ARG A 873 5.48 37.20 -14.69
N VAL A 874 5.11 37.52 -13.45
CA VAL A 874 4.35 38.70 -13.06
C VAL A 874 5.28 39.91 -12.90
N THR A 875 6.54 39.71 -12.51
CA THR A 875 7.55 40.77 -12.32
C THR A 875 8.69 40.69 -13.37
N PRO A 876 9.36 41.81 -13.71
CA PRO A 876 10.38 41.84 -14.79
C PRO A 876 11.55 40.85 -14.64
N THR A 877 12.21 40.78 -13.48
CA THR A 877 13.27 39.78 -13.26
C THR A 877 12.72 38.39 -12.95
N GLY A 878 11.44 38.30 -12.58
CA GLY A 878 10.81 37.10 -12.03
C GLY A 878 11.11 36.90 -10.53
N GLN A 879 11.35 37.98 -9.78
CA GLN A 879 11.48 37.96 -8.31
C GLN A 879 10.93 39.24 -7.67
N VAL A 880 9.91 39.07 -6.82
CA VAL A 880 9.28 40.12 -6.00
C VAL A 880 10.31 40.93 -5.20
N ARG A 881 11.27 40.27 -4.55
CA ARG A 881 12.29 40.92 -3.70
C ARG A 881 13.35 41.74 -4.48
N VAL A 882 13.30 41.73 -5.81
CA VAL A 882 14.15 42.55 -6.69
C VAL A 882 13.33 43.65 -7.37
N ASP A 883 12.13 43.30 -7.86
CA ASP A 883 11.32 44.18 -8.71
C ASP A 883 10.35 45.12 -7.94
N LEU A 884 10.01 44.81 -6.69
CA LEU A 884 8.95 45.51 -5.95
C LEU A 884 9.42 46.00 -4.56
N PRO A 885 9.07 47.23 -4.14
CA PRO A 885 9.33 47.69 -2.79
C PRO A 885 8.45 46.93 -1.80
N GLY A 886 8.99 46.59 -0.62
CA GLY A 886 8.21 45.86 0.38
C GLY A 886 9.06 45.10 1.38
N ARG A 887 8.42 44.17 2.08
CA ARG A 887 8.97 43.39 3.20
C ARG A 887 9.21 41.93 2.80
N SER A 888 10.14 41.29 3.50
CA SER A 888 10.34 39.84 3.45
C SER A 888 9.66 39.16 4.63
N LEU A 889 9.26 37.90 4.48
CA LEU A 889 8.66 37.12 5.55
C LEU A 889 9.55 37.02 6.82
N PRO A 890 10.89 36.86 6.73
CA PRO A 890 11.77 36.98 7.90
C PRO A 890 11.70 38.31 8.66
N GLU A 891 11.35 39.42 8.00
CA GLU A 891 11.16 40.72 8.66
C GLU A 891 9.78 40.79 9.36
N VAL A 892 8.74 40.18 8.77
CA VAL A 892 7.42 40.02 9.40
C VAL A 892 7.52 39.14 10.65
N ILE A 893 8.12 37.96 10.55
CA ILE A 893 8.33 37.03 11.68
C ILE A 893 9.14 37.71 12.79
N ARG A 894 10.21 38.45 12.45
CA ARG A 894 11.06 39.16 13.43
C ARG A 894 10.31 40.26 14.18
N GLU A 895 9.41 40.98 13.53
CA GLU A 895 8.59 42.00 14.19
C GLU A 895 7.53 41.39 15.09
N GLN A 896 6.88 40.29 14.68
CA GLN A 896 5.97 39.55 15.56
C GLN A 896 6.70 39.04 16.81
N TRP A 897 7.87 38.39 16.66
CA TRP A 897 8.69 37.96 17.79
C TRP A 897 9.10 39.10 18.73
N ARG A 898 9.36 40.31 18.19
CA ARG A 898 9.66 41.51 19.00
C ARG A 898 8.44 42.04 19.75
N GLY A 899 7.23 41.80 19.25
CA GLY A 899 5.96 42.18 19.89
C GLY A 899 5.44 41.18 20.93
N LEU A 900 5.98 39.96 20.98
CA LEU A 900 5.61 38.98 22.00
C LEU A 900 6.04 39.43 23.41
N PRO A 901 5.23 39.16 24.45
CA PRO A 901 5.64 39.37 25.83
C PRO A 901 6.85 38.47 26.14
N ARG A 902 7.95 39.07 26.60
CA ARG A 902 9.12 38.31 27.03
C ARG A 902 8.81 37.59 28.33
N SER A 903 8.85 36.26 28.31
CA SER A 903 8.83 35.47 29.54
C SER A 903 10.02 35.85 30.41
N SER A 904 9.76 36.08 31.70
CA SER A 904 10.78 36.22 32.75
C SER A 904 11.17 34.87 33.37
N ALA A 905 10.54 33.77 32.96
CA ALA A 905 10.87 32.43 33.47
C ALA A 905 12.28 32.02 33.00
N PRO A 906 13.14 31.49 33.89
CA PRO A 906 14.46 30.99 33.51
C PRO A 906 14.34 29.78 32.56
N PRO A 907 15.35 29.51 31.71
CA PRO A 907 15.30 28.42 30.72
C PRO A 907 15.12 27.01 31.31
N SER A 908 15.40 26.81 32.60
CA SER A 908 15.08 25.58 33.34
C SER A 908 13.61 25.22 33.25
N ASP A 909 12.74 26.21 33.43
CA ASP A 909 11.30 26.03 33.63
C ASP A 909 10.61 25.76 32.28
N LEU A 910 11.26 26.18 31.19
CA LEU A 910 10.85 25.90 29.80
C LEU A 910 11.27 24.50 29.33
N TYR A 911 12.27 23.88 29.97
CA TYR A 911 12.74 22.52 29.65
C TYR A 911 12.15 21.44 30.59
N HIS A 912 11.70 21.81 31.78
CA HIS A 912 11.21 20.90 32.82
C HIS A 912 9.74 21.15 33.23
N GLY A 913 8.95 21.85 32.42
CA GLY A 913 7.53 22.07 32.69
C GLY A 913 6.75 20.75 32.87
N GLU A 914 6.14 20.57 34.04
CA GLU A 914 5.37 19.38 34.40
C GLU A 914 4.04 19.31 33.63
N GLY A 915 3.80 18.22 32.88
CA GLY A 915 2.61 18.01 32.03
C GLY A 915 2.78 16.97 30.93
#